data_AF-A0A4U1B2W9-F1
#
_entry.id   AF-A0A4U1B2W9-F1
#
_cell.length_a   1.000
_cell.length_b   1.000
_cell.length_c   1.000
_cell.angle_alpha   90.00
_cell.angle_beta   90.00
_cell.angle_gamma   90.00
#
_symmetry.space_group_name_H-M   'P 1'
#
loop_
_entity.id
_entity.type
_entity.pdbx_description
1 polymer ?
#
loop_
_entity_poly.entity_id
_entity_poly.type
_entity_poly.pdbx_seq_one_letter_code
_entity_poly.pdbx_strand_id
1 'polypeptide(L)'
;MKRHAIAASIAAALLLSSGCSPQQEASQANNINQTTTENLRQISELEQTARAKMDTLASMMEEAKSKDIDVAREETIIWFAEQFLKFANWDEANPGAIEAAFGYERYYAKDKQKLAAELPDFERQKVIEILDRGIDVLAQELRGEIKRRPVNKVDWQGTKAADNMFISNGKPIFPYDYFSKTVGQPLTNTDIYNDHLGALYHGGENLYPVDHDRAINSFLVKEDGSFDEELLKELTSIPDTNIGFLVYWIMGIPEWVEEREPEVRKGRSLFTGFDIDNPLVREVWGKIIRKTGELTKGKKVTELGFVLANEPHWYAEKGHWTQNFKEMNSISSYTLNKFRSWLERKYDGDIAGLNANWQTSFSGFDNVQIEIPIDPALQGKPIWYDWSRYNMDRATDWFTFVQNELHSVNPDADTHIKIMPRMFMEDARSGGIDTEALSELTTMVGHDAKSFGSRNIRPGKSSEWIEKYSYHWGIVAMFHDFMESVAPDKINVNSESHFLSSGQWRDLNTRTSYVRSVYWLATLLGMDANMGWFWARDPDGSPEDRLEGELDFFDPGLGGAYAGSNNMQPHVTNEVTQVMYDLNSFSEEIVALREQRRPIRLFYTETTAINIDDYMTEGYKLYESIFFEGFPLGFVTKNIIEKQDNDLWDVVVVYRNQYVTDEEFATLQNYLSNGGTVILDSKNALSLNEYGQPRADKLKAGKGKLLVLDSQDINTIKQAALAEVKASSQPEIIISEDNGLAHKTTMWRVMAQPDGSYLVNILNVGHNSAKLSLSAKNGQVIEITDLMTNNAMDNTFELASEGVLLLEVKVQ
;
A
#
# COMPACT_ATOMS: atom_id res chain seq x y z
N MET A 1 -23.47 -13.97 12.48
CA MET A 1 -24.68 -13.37 13.11
C MET A 1 -25.90 -13.68 12.25
N LYS A 2 -26.62 -14.77 12.53
CA LYS A 2 -27.86 -15.12 11.78
C LYS A 2 -28.99 -14.18 12.20
N ARG A 3 -29.43 -13.28 11.33
CA ARG A 3 -30.67 -12.50 11.53
C ARG A 3 -31.86 -13.41 11.21
N HIS A 4 -32.55 -13.91 12.23
CA HIS A 4 -33.85 -14.57 12.07
C HIS A 4 -34.96 -13.53 12.22
N ALA A 5 -35.69 -13.30 11.13
CA ALA A 5 -36.99 -12.65 11.18
C ALA A 5 -38.05 -13.69 11.55
N ILE A 6 -38.68 -13.49 12.70
CA ILE A 6 -39.79 -14.29 13.20
C ILE A 6 -41.06 -13.90 12.43
N ALA A 7 -41.67 -14.86 11.72
CA ALA A 7 -43.08 -14.80 11.34
C ALA A 7 -43.73 -16.11 11.80
N ALA A 8 -44.59 -15.99 12.81
CA ALA A 8 -45.37 -17.08 13.37
C ALA A 8 -46.57 -17.40 12.47
N SER A 9 -46.83 -18.70 12.21
CA SER A 9 -48.17 -19.23 11.90
C SER A 9 -48.21 -20.76 12.06
N ILE A 10 -48.78 -21.18 13.20
CA ILE A 10 -49.74 -22.28 13.45
C ILE A 10 -49.39 -23.72 12.98
N ALA A 11 -49.48 -24.62 13.97
CA ALA A 11 -49.19 -26.05 13.96
C ALA A 11 -50.31 -26.97 13.42
N ALA A 12 -49.90 -28.14 12.91
CA ALA A 12 -50.47 -29.49 13.16
C ALA A 12 -49.55 -30.52 12.45
N ALA A 13 -48.67 -31.27 13.13
CA ALA A 13 -48.88 -32.49 13.93
C ALA A 13 -48.98 -33.80 13.12
N LEU A 14 -48.12 -34.78 13.51
CA LEU A 14 -48.22 -36.25 13.37
C LEU A 14 -47.77 -36.84 12.00
N LEU A 15 -46.98 -37.91 11.84
CA LEU A 15 -46.44 -38.96 12.71
C LEU A 15 -45.25 -39.69 12.02
N LEU A 16 -44.24 -40.03 12.83
CA LEU A 16 -43.35 -41.22 12.83
C LEU A 16 -43.43 -42.24 11.67
N SER A 17 -42.29 -42.65 11.11
CA SER A 17 -41.55 -43.87 11.55
C SER A 17 -40.45 -44.33 10.55
N SER A 18 -39.25 -44.49 11.11
CA SER A 18 -38.21 -45.53 10.91
C SER A 18 -38.25 -46.50 9.71
N GLY A 19 -37.07 -46.72 9.11
CA GLY A 19 -36.74 -47.98 8.41
C GLY A 19 -35.31 -48.02 7.85
N CYS A 20 -34.43 -48.80 8.49
CA CYS A 20 -33.06 -49.10 8.05
C CYS A 20 -32.99 -50.10 6.88
N SER A 21 -32.04 -49.86 5.96
CA SER A 21 -31.14 -50.82 5.24
C SER A 21 -31.72 -51.90 4.31
N PRO A 22 -30.90 -52.61 3.49
CA PRO A 22 -29.84 -52.18 2.55
C PRO A 22 -29.94 -52.88 1.16
N GLN A 23 -29.06 -52.48 0.22
CA GLN A 23 -28.48 -53.27 -0.89
C GLN A 23 -29.41 -53.93 -1.96
N GLN A 24 -29.20 -53.61 -3.24
CA GLN A 24 -28.39 -54.40 -4.20
C GLN A 24 -28.77 -54.13 -5.67
N GLU A 25 -27.74 -53.88 -6.49
CA GLU A 25 -27.55 -54.05 -7.95
C GLU A 25 -28.75 -54.26 -8.89
N ALA A 26 -28.81 -53.47 -9.98
CA ALA A 26 -28.84 -54.03 -11.34
C ALA A 26 -28.60 -52.94 -12.41
N SER A 27 -27.64 -53.25 -13.28
CA SER A 27 -27.32 -52.63 -14.55
C SER A 27 -28.52 -52.37 -15.46
N GLN A 28 -28.57 -51.20 -16.10
CA GLN A 28 -29.14 -51.06 -17.44
C GLN A 28 -28.47 -49.90 -18.20
N ALA A 29 -27.72 -50.28 -19.22
CA ALA A 29 -27.18 -49.40 -20.24
C ALA A 29 -28.33 -48.76 -21.03
N ASN A 30 -28.34 -47.44 -21.12
CA ASN A 30 -29.07 -46.71 -22.15
C ASN A 30 -28.07 -45.86 -22.93
N ASN A 31 -27.73 -46.37 -24.11
CA ASN A 31 -27.15 -45.59 -25.20
C ASN A 31 -28.14 -44.48 -25.58
N ILE A 32 -27.79 -43.24 -25.27
CA ILE A 32 -28.36 -42.08 -25.94
C ILE A 32 -27.20 -41.39 -26.65
N ASN A 33 -27.14 -41.59 -27.96
CA ASN A 33 -26.44 -40.71 -28.89
C ASN A 33 -27.03 -39.31 -28.73
N GLN A 34 -26.43 -38.47 -27.88
CA GLN A 34 -26.58 -37.03 -27.99
C GLN A 34 -25.51 -36.54 -28.97
N THR A 35 -25.96 -36.34 -30.20
CA THR A 35 -25.32 -35.46 -31.17
C THR A 35 -25.24 -34.08 -30.53
N THR A 36 -24.08 -33.69 -30.02
CA THR A 36 -23.76 -32.31 -29.67
C THR A 36 -23.63 -31.53 -30.98
N THR A 37 -24.74 -30.95 -31.42
CA THR A 37 -24.67 -29.77 -32.26
C THR A 37 -24.17 -28.65 -31.35
N GLU A 38 -22.85 -28.47 -31.28
CA GLU A 38 -22.28 -27.21 -30.81
C GLU A 38 -22.91 -26.11 -31.65
N ASN A 39 -23.74 -25.28 -31.02
CA ASN A 39 -24.04 -23.96 -31.55
C ASN A 39 -22.68 -23.26 -31.65
N LEU A 40 -22.12 -23.19 -32.86
CA LEU A 40 -21.01 -22.31 -33.19
C LEU A 40 -21.49 -20.89 -32.84
N ARG A 41 -21.18 -20.44 -31.62
CA ARG A 41 -21.43 -19.07 -31.18
C ARG A 41 -20.69 -18.18 -32.16
N GLN A 42 -21.42 -17.35 -32.89
CA GLN A 42 -20.83 -16.47 -33.89
C GLN A 42 -19.90 -15.50 -33.14
N ILE A 43 -18.59 -15.58 -33.41
CA ILE A 43 -17.58 -14.70 -32.83
C ILE A 43 -17.95 -13.24 -33.13
N SER A 44 -17.93 -12.36 -32.13
CA SER A 44 -18.31 -10.95 -32.30
C SER A 44 -17.38 -10.24 -33.29
N GLU A 45 -17.87 -9.19 -33.97
CA GLU A 45 -17.06 -8.40 -34.90
C GLU A 45 -15.84 -7.75 -34.22
N LEU A 46 -16.00 -7.36 -32.94
CA LEU A 46 -14.90 -6.83 -32.13
C LEU A 46 -13.85 -7.90 -31.84
N GLU A 47 -14.23 -9.13 -31.51
CA GLU A 47 -13.27 -10.22 -31.31
C GLU A 47 -12.56 -10.58 -32.63
N GLN A 48 -13.27 -10.62 -33.77
CA GLN A 48 -12.64 -10.82 -35.07
C GLN A 48 -11.60 -9.71 -35.38
N THR A 49 -11.94 -8.47 -35.07
CA THR A 49 -11.04 -7.31 -35.23
C THR A 49 -9.82 -7.43 -34.32
N ALA A 50 -10.01 -7.79 -33.04
CA ALA A 50 -8.93 -8.01 -32.09
C ALA A 50 -7.98 -9.11 -32.59
N ARG A 51 -8.52 -10.27 -33.00
CA ARG A 51 -7.72 -11.40 -33.53
C ARG A 51 -6.90 -11.01 -34.76
N ALA A 52 -7.48 -10.28 -35.70
CA ALA A 52 -6.74 -9.78 -36.87
C ALA A 52 -5.60 -8.82 -36.50
N LYS A 53 -5.79 -7.99 -35.46
CA LYS A 53 -4.74 -7.11 -34.93
C LYS A 53 -3.66 -7.89 -34.18
N MET A 54 -4.02 -8.95 -33.44
CA MET A 54 -3.06 -9.87 -32.83
C MET A 54 -2.18 -10.53 -33.90
N ASP A 55 -2.75 -11.02 -35.00
CA ASP A 55 -1.99 -11.60 -36.12
C ASP A 55 -1.03 -10.56 -36.73
N THR A 56 -1.49 -9.32 -36.87
CA THR A 56 -0.68 -8.20 -37.36
C THR A 56 0.52 -7.94 -36.43
N LEU A 57 0.26 -7.82 -35.12
CA LEU A 57 1.30 -7.57 -34.13
C LEU A 57 2.29 -8.74 -34.05
N ALA A 58 1.81 -9.98 -34.06
CA ALA A 58 2.66 -11.17 -34.06
C ALA A 58 3.59 -11.22 -35.28
N SER A 59 3.07 -10.89 -36.47
CA SER A 59 3.90 -10.77 -37.68
C SER A 59 4.98 -9.70 -37.54
N MET A 60 4.65 -8.55 -36.96
CA MET A 60 5.63 -7.48 -36.71
C MET A 60 6.66 -7.87 -35.64
N MET A 61 6.27 -8.64 -34.63
CA MET A 61 7.18 -9.15 -33.61
C MET A 61 8.22 -10.09 -34.23
N GLU A 62 7.84 -10.95 -35.18
CA GLU A 62 8.80 -11.80 -35.89
C GLU A 62 9.78 -10.97 -36.76
N GLU A 63 9.31 -9.90 -37.41
CA GLU A 63 10.19 -8.95 -38.09
C GLU A 63 11.16 -8.27 -37.11
N ALA A 64 10.66 -7.81 -35.96
CA ALA A 64 11.45 -7.15 -34.93
C ALA A 64 12.54 -8.06 -34.35
N LYS A 65 12.19 -9.32 -34.02
CA LYS A 65 13.15 -10.33 -33.59
C LYS A 65 14.24 -10.58 -34.65
N SER A 66 13.89 -10.59 -35.94
CA SER A 66 14.87 -10.74 -37.02
C SER A 66 15.86 -9.57 -37.14
N LYS A 67 15.56 -8.44 -36.49
CA LYS A 67 16.39 -7.22 -36.40
C LYS A 67 16.98 -7.01 -34.99
N ASP A 68 16.96 -8.03 -34.13
CA ASP A 68 17.42 -7.97 -32.73
C ASP A 68 16.72 -6.89 -31.88
N ILE A 69 15.46 -6.58 -32.20
CA ILE A 69 14.61 -5.69 -31.40
C ILE A 69 13.88 -6.54 -30.35
N ASP A 70 13.93 -6.11 -29.09
CA ASP A 70 13.22 -6.75 -27.99
C ASP A 70 11.70 -6.54 -28.13
N VAL A 71 10.92 -7.60 -27.90
CA VAL A 71 9.45 -7.61 -28.09
C VAL A 71 8.69 -8.04 -26.83
N ALA A 72 9.35 -8.08 -25.66
CA ALA A 72 8.73 -8.49 -24.40
C ALA A 72 7.47 -7.67 -24.05
N ARG A 73 7.45 -6.39 -24.42
CA ARG A 73 6.31 -5.49 -24.26
C ARG A 73 5.12 -5.96 -25.10
N GLU A 74 5.36 -6.33 -26.35
CA GLU A 74 4.32 -6.82 -27.27
C GLU A 74 3.85 -8.24 -26.95
N GLU A 75 4.74 -9.13 -26.45
CA GLU A 75 4.35 -10.44 -25.91
C GLU A 75 3.28 -10.31 -24.82
N THR A 76 3.45 -9.32 -23.94
CA THR A 76 2.50 -9.01 -22.87
C THR A 76 1.17 -8.50 -23.41
N ILE A 77 1.18 -7.67 -24.46
CA ILE A 77 -0.04 -7.19 -25.11
C ILE A 77 -0.82 -8.37 -25.72
N ILE A 78 -0.14 -9.29 -26.41
CA ILE A 78 -0.77 -10.50 -26.96
C ILE A 78 -1.34 -11.36 -25.84
N TRP A 79 -0.59 -11.58 -24.76
CA TRP A 79 -1.06 -12.40 -23.65
C TRP A 79 -2.33 -11.84 -23.00
N PHE A 80 -2.35 -10.53 -22.67
CA PHE A 80 -3.56 -9.91 -22.12
C PHE A 80 -4.71 -9.85 -23.12
N ALA A 81 -4.44 -9.67 -24.42
CA ALA A 81 -5.47 -9.75 -25.45
C ALA A 81 -6.12 -11.14 -25.46
N GLU A 82 -5.35 -12.22 -25.38
CA GLU A 82 -5.86 -13.59 -25.31
C GLU A 82 -6.71 -13.82 -24.06
N GLN A 83 -6.20 -13.46 -22.88
CA GLN A 83 -6.92 -13.67 -21.62
C GLN A 83 -8.22 -12.85 -21.56
N PHE A 84 -8.19 -11.57 -21.94
CA PHE A 84 -9.40 -10.74 -21.85
C PHE A 84 -10.43 -11.04 -22.96
N LEU A 85 -10.03 -11.57 -24.12
CA LEU A 85 -11.01 -12.11 -25.07
C LEU A 85 -11.71 -13.34 -24.50
N LYS A 86 -10.97 -14.20 -23.79
CA LYS A 86 -11.53 -15.35 -23.07
C LYS A 86 -12.46 -14.90 -21.93
N PHE A 87 -12.07 -13.89 -21.16
CA PHE A 87 -12.89 -13.34 -20.07
C PHE A 87 -14.16 -12.67 -20.60
N ALA A 88 -14.07 -11.88 -21.67
CA ALA A 88 -15.24 -11.31 -22.33
C ALA A 88 -16.22 -12.38 -22.81
N ASN A 89 -15.70 -13.50 -23.33
CA ASN A 89 -16.53 -14.64 -23.75
C ASN A 89 -17.20 -15.35 -22.57
N TRP A 90 -16.52 -15.43 -21.42
CA TRP A 90 -17.11 -15.92 -20.18
C TRP A 90 -18.19 -14.97 -19.66
N ASP A 91 -17.94 -13.66 -19.63
CA ASP A 91 -18.88 -12.63 -19.18
C ASP A 91 -20.16 -12.62 -20.02
N GLU A 92 -20.01 -12.72 -21.35
CA GLU A 92 -21.13 -12.84 -22.30
C GLU A 92 -21.90 -14.17 -22.15
N ALA A 93 -21.25 -15.23 -21.66
CA ALA A 93 -21.91 -16.49 -21.32
C ALA A 93 -22.62 -16.46 -19.96
N ASN A 94 -22.18 -15.60 -19.04
CA ASN A 94 -22.62 -15.57 -17.65
C ASN A 94 -23.18 -14.18 -17.21
N PRO A 95 -24.13 -13.59 -17.94
CA PRO A 95 -24.61 -12.23 -17.66
C PRO A 95 -25.26 -12.08 -16.27
N GLY A 96 -25.84 -13.15 -15.73
CA GLY A 96 -26.42 -13.14 -14.38
C GLY A 96 -25.37 -12.99 -13.27
N ALA A 97 -24.21 -13.62 -13.42
CA ALA A 97 -23.10 -13.49 -12.47
C ALA A 97 -22.51 -12.07 -12.51
N ILE A 98 -22.33 -11.52 -13.72
CA ILE A 98 -21.83 -10.16 -13.88
C ILE A 98 -22.82 -9.10 -13.40
N GLU A 99 -24.13 -9.28 -13.64
CA GLU A 99 -25.16 -8.41 -13.06
C GLU A 99 -25.11 -8.45 -11.52
N ALA A 100 -24.93 -9.63 -10.92
CA ALA A 100 -24.80 -9.77 -9.47
C ALA A 100 -23.55 -9.04 -8.96
N ALA A 101 -22.40 -9.22 -9.61
CA ALA A 101 -21.15 -8.55 -9.26
C ALA A 101 -21.29 -7.02 -9.25
N PHE A 102 -21.86 -6.42 -10.31
CA PHE A 102 -22.16 -4.98 -10.33
C PHE A 102 -23.22 -4.57 -9.30
N GLY A 103 -24.09 -5.49 -8.89
CA GLY A 103 -25.07 -5.29 -7.82
C GLY A 103 -24.44 -5.17 -6.42
N TYR A 104 -23.32 -5.86 -6.16
CA TYR A 104 -22.63 -5.80 -4.87
C TYR A 104 -21.80 -4.52 -4.68
N GLU A 105 -21.28 -3.92 -5.75
CA GLU A 105 -20.65 -2.60 -5.70
C GLU A 105 -21.72 -1.48 -5.76
N ARG A 106 -21.97 -0.85 -4.61
CA ARG A 106 -22.99 0.20 -4.44
C ARG A 106 -22.93 1.32 -5.49
N TYR A 107 -21.74 1.64 -6.01
CA TYR A 107 -21.56 2.71 -7.00
C TYR A 107 -22.18 2.34 -8.35
N TYR A 108 -22.11 1.06 -8.74
CA TYR A 108 -22.64 0.54 -10.00
C TYR A 108 -24.00 -0.13 -9.89
N ALA A 109 -24.46 -0.44 -8.68
CA ALA A 109 -25.68 -1.21 -8.43
C ALA A 109 -26.93 -0.68 -9.15
N LYS A 110 -27.03 0.63 -9.40
CA LYS A 110 -28.15 1.24 -10.14
C LYS A 110 -28.16 0.89 -11.63
N ASP A 111 -26.99 0.71 -12.22
CA ASP A 111 -26.78 0.47 -13.65
C ASP A 111 -26.34 -0.96 -13.95
N LYS A 112 -26.39 -1.86 -12.96
CA LYS A 112 -25.84 -3.23 -13.01
C LYS A 112 -26.25 -4.05 -14.25
N GLN A 113 -27.50 -3.95 -14.69
CA GLN A 113 -28.02 -4.67 -15.86
C GLN A 113 -27.40 -4.15 -17.15
N LYS A 114 -27.30 -2.82 -17.27
CA LYS A 114 -26.68 -2.16 -18.42
C LYS A 114 -25.19 -2.49 -18.47
N LEU A 115 -24.49 -2.32 -17.34
CA LEU A 115 -23.05 -2.56 -17.26
C LEU A 115 -22.71 -4.03 -17.54
N ALA A 116 -23.48 -4.99 -17.02
CA ALA A 116 -23.29 -6.41 -17.33
C ALA A 116 -23.48 -6.74 -18.80
N ALA A 117 -24.45 -6.11 -19.47
CA ALA A 117 -24.69 -6.30 -20.90
C ALA A 117 -23.60 -5.65 -21.78
N GLU A 118 -23.03 -4.53 -21.35
CA GLU A 118 -22.01 -3.77 -22.09
C GLU A 118 -20.57 -4.28 -21.84
N LEU A 119 -20.33 -4.99 -20.74
CA LEU A 119 -18.98 -5.39 -20.31
C LEU A 119 -18.20 -6.21 -21.36
N PRO A 120 -18.74 -7.27 -21.99
CA PRO A 120 -17.96 -8.06 -22.95
C PRO A 120 -17.43 -7.25 -24.13
N ASP A 121 -18.25 -6.36 -24.69
CA ASP A 121 -17.85 -5.51 -25.81
C ASP A 121 -16.93 -4.38 -25.35
N PHE A 122 -17.10 -3.86 -24.13
CA PHE A 122 -16.14 -2.95 -23.51
C PHE A 122 -14.75 -3.60 -23.42
N GLU A 123 -14.65 -4.82 -22.88
CA GLU A 123 -13.38 -5.53 -22.76
C GLU A 123 -12.73 -5.79 -24.13
N ARG A 124 -13.51 -6.27 -25.12
CA ARG A 124 -13.02 -6.47 -26.49
C ARG A 124 -12.53 -5.18 -27.14
N GLN A 125 -13.23 -4.06 -26.92
CA GLN A 125 -12.81 -2.75 -27.41
C GLN A 125 -11.50 -2.30 -26.75
N LYS A 126 -11.34 -2.55 -25.45
CA LYS A 126 -10.09 -2.27 -24.72
C LYS A 126 -8.94 -3.17 -25.14
N VAL A 127 -9.21 -4.42 -25.54
CA VAL A 127 -8.22 -5.29 -26.19
C VAL A 127 -7.77 -4.70 -27.53
N ILE A 128 -8.70 -4.21 -28.35
CA ILE A 128 -8.36 -3.53 -29.62
C ILE A 128 -7.47 -2.31 -29.36
N GLU A 129 -7.79 -1.48 -28.35
CA GLU A 129 -7.00 -0.29 -28.01
C GLU A 129 -5.55 -0.62 -27.62
N ILE A 130 -5.32 -1.65 -26.80
CA ILE A 130 -3.94 -2.04 -26.43
C ILE A 130 -3.17 -2.61 -27.62
N LEU A 131 -3.85 -3.35 -28.52
CA LEU A 131 -3.24 -3.89 -29.73
C LEU A 131 -2.88 -2.77 -30.71
N ASP A 132 -3.76 -1.78 -30.90
CA ASP A 132 -3.49 -0.62 -31.74
C ASP A 132 -2.27 0.18 -31.26
N ARG A 133 -2.17 0.40 -29.94
CA ARG A 133 -1.01 1.06 -29.34
C ARG A 133 0.27 0.23 -29.51
N GLY A 134 0.21 -1.08 -29.28
CA GLY A 134 1.35 -1.98 -29.45
C GLY A 134 1.86 -2.02 -30.89
N ILE A 135 0.95 -2.11 -31.86
CA ILE A 135 1.26 -2.03 -33.29
C ILE A 135 1.92 -0.70 -33.62
N ASP A 136 1.35 0.42 -33.17
CA ASP A 136 1.93 1.74 -33.46
C ASP A 136 3.36 1.88 -32.91
N VAL A 137 3.57 1.55 -31.63
CA VAL A 137 4.88 1.68 -30.97
C VAL A 137 5.92 0.76 -31.60
N LEU A 138 5.60 -0.52 -31.84
CA LEU A 138 6.55 -1.43 -32.49
C LEU A 138 6.85 -1.01 -33.93
N ALA A 139 5.87 -0.45 -34.64
CA ALA A 139 6.09 0.09 -35.98
C ALA A 139 7.05 1.29 -35.97
N GLN A 140 6.96 2.18 -34.97
CA GLN A 140 7.91 3.29 -34.79
C GLN A 140 9.34 2.75 -34.58
N GLU A 141 9.51 1.72 -33.75
CA GLU A 141 10.82 1.12 -33.50
C GLU A 141 11.38 0.38 -34.74
N LEU A 142 10.54 -0.36 -35.46
CA LEU A 142 10.93 -1.01 -36.73
C LEU A 142 11.36 -0.01 -37.82
N ARG A 143 10.81 1.21 -37.79
CA ARG A 143 11.20 2.33 -38.66
C ARG A 143 12.41 3.13 -38.14
N GLY A 144 12.85 2.87 -36.91
CA GLY A 144 13.94 3.59 -36.25
C GLY A 144 13.57 5.01 -35.78
N GLU A 145 12.27 5.29 -35.62
CA GLU A 145 11.76 6.58 -35.10
C GLU A 145 11.92 6.69 -33.57
N ILE A 146 11.96 5.55 -32.89
CA ILE A 146 12.31 5.40 -31.49
C ILE A 146 13.27 4.21 -31.35
N LYS A 147 13.97 4.15 -30.22
CA LYS A 147 14.73 2.97 -29.79
C LYS A 147 14.49 2.74 -28.31
N ARG A 148 13.83 1.64 -27.97
CA ARG A 148 13.53 1.28 -26.59
C ARG A 148 14.68 0.47 -26.00
N ARG A 149 14.88 0.60 -24.69
CA ARG A 149 15.77 -0.30 -23.95
C ARG A 149 15.11 -1.68 -23.84
N PRO A 150 15.87 -2.79 -24.05
CA PRO A 150 15.35 -4.13 -23.82
C PRO A 150 14.79 -4.29 -22.41
N VAL A 151 13.70 -5.03 -22.27
CA VAL A 151 13.07 -5.27 -20.97
C VAL A 151 14.00 -6.09 -20.08
N ASN A 152 14.22 -5.60 -18.86
CA ASN A 152 14.79 -6.38 -17.76
C ASN A 152 13.65 -7.09 -17.00
N LYS A 153 13.33 -8.34 -17.38
CA LYS A 153 12.31 -9.13 -16.70
C LYS A 153 12.80 -9.56 -15.31
N VAL A 154 11.86 -9.76 -14.38
CA VAL A 154 12.18 -10.30 -13.05
C VAL A 154 12.61 -11.76 -13.20
N ASP A 155 13.81 -12.12 -12.78
CA ASP A 155 14.16 -13.53 -12.56
C ASP A 155 13.51 -13.99 -11.25
N TRP A 156 12.27 -14.48 -11.31
CA TRP A 156 11.51 -14.88 -10.13
C TRP A 156 12.23 -15.94 -9.26
N GLN A 157 13.10 -16.75 -9.85
CA GLN A 157 13.84 -17.81 -9.14
C GLN A 157 15.15 -17.29 -8.56
N GLY A 158 15.84 -16.40 -9.29
CA GLY A 158 17.13 -15.84 -8.89
C GLY A 158 17.08 -14.55 -8.07
N THR A 159 15.95 -13.82 -8.07
CA THR A 159 15.82 -12.53 -7.38
C THR A 159 15.93 -12.68 -5.86
N LYS A 160 16.68 -11.82 -5.19
CA LYS A 160 16.88 -11.85 -3.73
C LYS A 160 16.68 -10.48 -3.11
N ALA A 161 16.30 -10.46 -1.84
CA ALA A 161 16.44 -9.27 -1.02
C ALA A 161 17.94 -8.97 -0.80
N ALA A 162 18.34 -7.73 -1.02
CA ALA A 162 19.59 -7.16 -0.53
C ALA A 162 19.27 -6.11 0.56
N ASP A 163 20.23 -5.28 0.95
CA ASP A 163 20.07 -4.37 2.09
C ASP A 163 18.88 -3.41 1.92
N ASN A 164 18.82 -2.67 0.80
CA ASN A 164 17.81 -1.63 0.56
C ASN A 164 17.03 -1.79 -0.77
N MET A 165 17.21 -2.91 -1.48
CA MET A 165 16.58 -3.17 -2.78
C MET A 165 16.51 -4.67 -3.09
N PHE A 166 15.67 -5.07 -4.04
CA PHE A 166 15.75 -6.41 -4.62
C PHE A 166 16.78 -6.44 -5.76
N ILE A 167 17.52 -7.54 -5.86
CA ILE A 167 18.54 -7.75 -6.90
C ILE A 167 18.16 -8.92 -7.79
N SER A 168 18.13 -8.70 -9.10
CA SER A 168 17.92 -9.70 -10.14
C SER A 168 19.02 -9.59 -11.18
N ASN A 169 19.69 -10.71 -11.51
CA ASN A 169 20.82 -10.74 -12.45
C ASN A 169 21.92 -9.68 -12.16
N GLY A 170 22.14 -9.37 -10.87
CA GLY A 170 23.15 -8.40 -10.42
C GLY A 170 22.74 -6.93 -10.55
N LYS A 171 21.48 -6.63 -10.89
CA LYS A 171 20.93 -5.27 -10.97
C LYS A 171 19.75 -5.09 -10.03
N PRO A 172 19.44 -3.85 -9.63
CA PRO A 172 18.19 -3.55 -8.94
C PRO A 172 16.98 -4.02 -9.78
N ILE A 173 15.94 -4.51 -9.12
CA ILE A 173 14.69 -4.92 -9.73
C ILE A 173 13.51 -4.52 -8.82
N PHE A 174 12.35 -4.28 -9.43
CA PHE A 174 11.10 -4.00 -8.73
C PHE A 174 10.09 -5.12 -9.01
N PRO A 175 9.96 -6.12 -8.11
CA PRO A 175 8.97 -7.18 -8.25
C PRO A 175 7.54 -6.63 -8.19
N TYR A 176 6.64 -7.21 -8.98
CA TYR A 176 5.23 -6.83 -9.01
C TYR A 176 4.32 -8.05 -9.11
N ASP A 177 3.15 -7.95 -8.51
CA ASP A 177 2.10 -8.95 -8.60
C ASP A 177 0.74 -8.33 -8.22
N TYR A 178 -0.24 -9.14 -7.87
CA TYR A 178 -1.54 -8.78 -7.34
C TYR A 178 -1.77 -9.47 -6.00
N PHE A 179 -2.35 -8.73 -5.04
CA PHE A 179 -2.75 -9.33 -3.78
C PHE A 179 -3.97 -10.23 -3.98
N SER A 180 -4.10 -11.29 -3.18
CA SER A 180 -5.24 -12.22 -3.26
C SER A 180 -5.44 -12.83 -4.66
N LYS A 181 -4.33 -13.03 -5.40
CA LYS A 181 -4.33 -13.52 -6.78
C LYS A 181 -4.93 -14.93 -6.86
N THR A 182 -6.15 -15.04 -7.41
CA THR A 182 -6.89 -16.30 -7.70
C THR A 182 -6.63 -17.39 -6.64
N VAL A 183 -7.15 -17.13 -5.44
CA VAL A 183 -6.98 -18.02 -4.29
C VAL A 183 -7.60 -19.38 -4.60
N GLY A 184 -6.86 -20.46 -4.31
CA GLY A 184 -7.26 -21.83 -4.65
C GLY A 184 -6.62 -22.39 -5.93
N GLN A 185 -5.89 -21.57 -6.70
CA GLN A 185 -5.12 -22.06 -7.86
C GLN A 185 -3.68 -22.42 -7.46
N PRO A 186 -3.10 -23.52 -7.99
CA PRO A 186 -1.70 -23.88 -7.71
C PRO A 186 -0.72 -22.78 -8.13
N LEU A 187 0.29 -22.52 -7.29
CA LEU A 187 1.35 -21.53 -7.60
C LEU A 187 2.17 -21.89 -8.85
N THR A 188 2.18 -23.18 -9.23
CA THR A 188 2.85 -23.66 -10.44
C THR A 188 2.00 -23.47 -11.71
N ASN A 189 0.79 -22.92 -11.62
CA ASN A 189 -0.05 -22.67 -12.78
C ASN A 189 0.48 -21.48 -13.58
N THR A 190 1.11 -21.75 -14.73
CA THR A 190 1.72 -20.74 -15.58
C THR A 190 0.72 -19.81 -16.28
N ASP A 191 -0.57 -20.15 -16.29
CA ASP A 191 -1.62 -19.25 -16.78
C ASP A 191 -1.85 -18.06 -15.81
N ILE A 192 -1.37 -18.17 -14.57
CA ILE A 192 -1.55 -17.18 -13.50
C ILE A 192 -0.22 -16.61 -13.00
N TYR A 193 0.77 -17.47 -12.80
CA TYR A 193 2.08 -17.10 -12.26
C TYR A 193 3.09 -17.05 -13.40
N ASN A 194 3.24 -15.86 -13.99
CA ASN A 194 4.07 -15.60 -15.17
C ASN A 194 4.56 -14.14 -15.19
N ASP A 195 5.39 -13.77 -16.17
CA ASP A 195 5.94 -12.40 -16.26
C ASP A 195 4.87 -11.33 -16.53
N HIS A 196 3.67 -11.69 -17.00
CA HIS A 196 2.62 -10.72 -17.33
C HIS A 196 1.77 -10.36 -16.12
N LEU A 197 1.44 -11.33 -15.26
CA LEU A 197 0.68 -11.09 -14.02
C LEU A 197 1.54 -10.97 -12.77
N GLY A 198 2.84 -11.20 -12.89
CA GLY A 198 3.71 -11.46 -11.76
C GLY A 198 3.70 -12.93 -11.37
N ALA A 199 4.77 -13.39 -10.73
CA ALA A 199 4.93 -14.78 -10.30
C ALA A 199 5.46 -14.89 -8.86
N LEU A 200 4.99 -14.01 -7.97
CA LEU A 200 5.24 -14.12 -6.54
C LEU A 200 4.50 -15.31 -5.95
N TYR A 201 5.21 -16.14 -5.20
CA TYR A 201 4.59 -17.25 -4.47
C TYR A 201 4.09 -16.81 -3.10
N HIS A 202 3.00 -17.41 -2.66
CA HIS A 202 2.34 -17.09 -1.40
C HIS A 202 1.50 -18.26 -0.88
N GLY A 203 1.06 -18.19 0.38
CA GLY A 203 0.18 -19.20 0.98
C GLY A 203 -1.28 -19.15 0.52
N GLY A 204 -1.56 -18.85 -0.75
CA GLY A 204 -2.91 -18.67 -1.32
C GLY A 204 -3.37 -19.79 -2.26
N GLU A 205 -2.60 -20.87 -2.38
CA GLU A 205 -2.88 -21.96 -3.34
C GLU A 205 -4.07 -22.85 -2.96
N ASN A 206 -4.59 -22.72 -1.73
CA ASN A 206 -5.75 -23.44 -1.25
C ASN A 206 -6.94 -22.49 -1.05
N LEU A 207 -8.14 -23.05 -1.11
CA LEU A 207 -9.35 -22.38 -0.64
C LEU A 207 -9.48 -22.60 0.87
N TYR A 208 -9.38 -21.52 1.61
CA TYR A 208 -9.43 -21.55 3.06
C TYR A 208 -10.83 -21.18 3.57
N PRO A 209 -11.23 -21.69 4.75
CA PRO A 209 -12.38 -21.16 5.46
C PRO A 209 -12.15 -19.70 5.88
N VAL A 210 -13.24 -18.92 5.90
CA VAL A 210 -13.21 -17.46 6.10
C VAL A 210 -12.51 -17.02 7.39
N ASP A 211 -12.61 -17.80 8.46
CA ASP A 211 -12.00 -17.49 9.77
C ASP A 211 -10.49 -17.79 9.83
N HIS A 212 -9.93 -18.47 8.82
CA HIS A 212 -8.51 -18.79 8.72
C HIS A 212 -7.99 -18.80 7.29
N ASP A 213 -8.25 -17.70 6.58
CA ASP A 213 -8.06 -17.53 5.12
C ASP A 213 -6.59 -17.57 4.62
N ARG A 214 -5.63 -18.14 5.34
CA ARG A 214 -4.23 -18.32 4.88
C ARG A 214 -3.58 -19.53 5.56
N ALA A 215 -2.52 -20.05 4.93
CA ALA A 215 -1.70 -21.16 5.45
C ALA A 215 -1.11 -20.94 6.86
N ILE A 216 -0.96 -19.68 7.31
CA ILE A 216 -0.52 -19.38 8.68
C ILE A 216 -1.65 -18.69 9.44
N ASN A 217 -2.27 -19.43 10.34
CA ASN A 217 -3.45 -19.01 11.09
C ASN A 217 -3.49 -19.64 12.50
N SER A 218 -4.42 -19.17 13.34
CA SER A 218 -4.53 -19.59 14.75
C SER A 218 -4.99 -21.04 14.96
N PHE A 219 -5.52 -21.71 13.94
CA PHE A 219 -6.09 -23.06 14.02
C PHE A 219 -5.06 -24.16 13.83
N LEU A 220 -3.82 -23.79 13.51
CA LEU A 220 -2.69 -24.72 13.43
C LEU A 220 -2.39 -25.43 14.76
N VAL A 221 -2.86 -24.91 15.90
CA VAL A 221 -2.63 -25.49 17.24
C VAL A 221 -3.93 -25.98 17.85
N LYS A 222 -3.92 -27.24 18.29
CA LYS A 222 -5.01 -27.92 19.01
C LYS A 222 -4.99 -27.60 20.49
N GLU A 223 -6.10 -27.88 21.19
CA GLU A 223 -6.24 -27.63 22.63
C GLU A 223 -5.17 -28.33 23.48
N ASP A 224 -4.74 -29.53 23.08
CA ASP A 224 -3.67 -30.29 23.75
C ASP A 224 -2.26 -29.74 23.48
N GLY A 225 -2.16 -28.68 22.68
CA GLY A 225 -0.91 -28.02 22.28
C GLY A 225 -0.18 -28.68 21.12
N SER A 226 -0.70 -29.76 20.54
CA SER A 226 -0.18 -30.37 19.32
C SER A 226 -0.56 -29.56 18.08
N PHE A 227 0.18 -29.76 16.98
CA PHE A 227 -0.15 -29.13 15.70
C PHE A 227 -1.17 -29.96 14.92
N ASP A 228 -2.01 -29.28 14.13
CA ASP A 228 -2.77 -29.94 13.08
C ASP A 228 -1.88 -30.21 11.86
N GLU A 229 -1.46 -31.47 11.72
CA GLU A 229 -0.57 -31.89 10.63
C GLU A 229 -1.19 -31.79 9.24
N GLU A 230 -2.52 -31.81 9.10
CA GLU A 230 -3.15 -31.59 7.79
C GLU A 230 -3.14 -30.11 7.42
N LEU A 231 -3.47 -29.21 8.36
CA LEU A 231 -3.36 -27.77 8.11
C LEU A 231 -1.91 -27.32 7.90
N LEU A 232 -0.93 -27.90 8.61
CA LEU A 232 0.48 -27.62 8.36
C LEU A 232 0.94 -28.01 6.95
N LYS A 233 0.26 -28.94 6.27
CA LYS A 233 0.59 -29.26 4.88
C LYS A 233 0.36 -28.08 3.95
N GLU A 234 -0.63 -27.23 4.21
CA GLU A 234 -0.93 -26.02 3.42
C GLU A 234 0.24 -25.02 3.42
N LEU A 235 1.07 -25.04 4.45
CA LEU A 235 2.32 -24.25 4.51
C LEU A 235 3.50 -25.00 3.88
N THR A 236 3.62 -26.30 4.15
CA THR A 236 4.78 -27.08 3.71
C THR A 236 4.73 -27.48 2.23
N SER A 237 3.55 -27.50 1.62
CA SER A 237 3.33 -27.77 0.19
C SER A 237 3.73 -26.64 -0.72
N ILE A 238 3.78 -25.40 -0.18
CA ILE A 238 4.10 -24.19 -0.93
C ILE A 238 5.43 -24.42 -1.67
N PRO A 239 5.43 -24.37 -3.01
CA PRO A 239 6.62 -24.57 -3.81
C PRO A 239 7.71 -23.56 -3.46
N ASP A 240 8.96 -24.02 -3.53
CA ASP A 240 10.13 -23.27 -3.05
C ASP A 240 10.99 -22.70 -4.19
N THR A 241 10.37 -22.39 -5.34
CA THR A 241 11.12 -22.02 -6.56
C THR A 241 11.13 -20.52 -6.85
N ASN A 242 10.06 -19.80 -6.52
CA ASN A 242 9.95 -18.37 -6.80
C ASN A 242 10.02 -17.54 -5.52
N ILE A 243 10.56 -16.33 -5.67
CA ILE A 243 10.49 -15.28 -4.65
C ILE A 243 9.02 -15.07 -4.26
N GLY A 244 8.76 -14.81 -2.99
CA GLY A 244 7.41 -14.73 -2.47
C GLY A 244 7.34 -14.22 -1.05
N PHE A 245 6.13 -14.22 -0.50
CA PHE A 245 5.85 -13.78 0.88
C PHE A 245 4.86 -14.70 1.58
N LEU A 246 4.85 -14.68 2.91
CA LEU A 246 3.86 -15.36 3.74
C LEU A 246 3.13 -14.37 4.64
N VAL A 247 1.85 -14.62 4.90
CA VAL A 247 1.00 -13.72 5.70
C VAL A 247 0.54 -14.42 6.97
N TYR A 248 0.69 -13.76 8.12
CA TYR A 248 0.04 -14.18 9.36
C TYR A 248 -1.41 -13.70 9.38
N TRP A 249 -2.35 -14.64 9.23
CA TRP A 249 -3.77 -14.36 9.25
C TRP A 249 -4.32 -14.38 10.66
N ILE A 250 -4.33 -13.20 11.30
CA ILE A 250 -4.62 -13.02 12.72
C ILE A 250 -6.09 -12.65 13.04
N MET A 251 -7.02 -12.94 12.13
CA MET A 251 -8.46 -12.60 12.29
C MET A 251 -9.25 -13.62 13.11
N GLY A 252 -8.85 -14.90 13.07
CA GLY A 252 -9.51 -16.00 13.78
C GLY A 252 -8.92 -16.26 15.17
N ILE A 253 -9.68 -16.98 16.00
CA ILE A 253 -9.17 -17.69 17.18
C ILE A 253 -10.01 -18.98 17.35
N PRO A 254 -9.42 -20.13 17.70
CA PRO A 254 -10.17 -21.37 17.89
C PRO A 254 -11.16 -21.30 19.04
N GLU A 255 -12.28 -22.02 18.94
CA GLU A 255 -13.32 -22.09 19.97
C GLU A 255 -12.77 -22.52 21.34
N TRP A 256 -11.83 -23.47 21.38
CA TRP A 256 -11.21 -23.94 22.63
C TRP A 256 -10.45 -22.83 23.36
N VAL A 257 -9.90 -21.85 22.63
CA VAL A 257 -9.24 -20.68 23.24
C VAL A 257 -10.29 -19.77 23.88
N GLU A 258 -11.43 -19.56 23.21
CA GLU A 258 -12.54 -18.76 23.74
C GLU A 258 -13.17 -19.39 24.98
N GLU A 259 -13.29 -20.72 25.02
CA GLU A 259 -13.80 -21.45 26.18
C GLU A 259 -12.87 -21.36 27.39
N ARG A 260 -11.55 -21.42 27.17
CA ARG A 260 -10.55 -21.33 28.25
C ARG A 260 -10.28 -19.91 28.70
N GLU A 261 -10.44 -18.93 27.80
CA GLU A 261 -10.18 -17.52 28.06
C GLU A 261 -11.34 -16.64 27.56
N PRO A 262 -12.36 -16.42 28.40
CA PRO A 262 -13.57 -15.68 28.01
C PRO A 262 -13.34 -14.21 27.65
N GLU A 263 -12.19 -13.62 28.01
CA GLU A 263 -11.85 -12.24 27.63
C GLU A 263 -11.06 -12.15 26.32
N VAL A 264 -10.76 -13.26 25.64
CA VAL A 264 -9.88 -13.28 24.46
C VAL A 264 -10.31 -12.37 23.32
N ARG A 265 -11.61 -12.05 23.21
CA ARG A 265 -12.15 -11.14 22.19
C ARG A 265 -12.33 -9.69 22.68
N LYS A 266 -12.00 -9.36 23.93
CA LYS A 266 -12.10 -7.98 24.47
C LYS A 266 -10.82 -7.20 24.17
N GLY A 267 -10.91 -6.08 23.46
CA GLY A 267 -9.73 -5.36 22.97
C GLY A 267 -9.26 -5.80 21.59
N ARG A 268 -10.07 -6.62 20.89
CA ARG A 268 -9.86 -7.01 19.50
C ARG A 268 -10.02 -5.83 18.53
N SER A 269 -9.64 -6.07 17.28
CA SER A 269 -9.96 -5.25 16.13
C SER A 269 -10.67 -6.00 15.00
N LEU A 270 -10.93 -5.31 13.89
CA LEU A 270 -11.46 -5.89 12.67
C LEU A 270 -10.51 -6.97 12.10
N PHE A 271 -9.25 -6.61 11.86
CA PHE A 271 -8.25 -7.50 11.25
C PHE A 271 -7.34 -8.23 12.25
N THR A 272 -7.45 -7.93 13.55
CA THR A 272 -6.86 -8.72 14.63
C THR A 272 -7.96 -9.20 15.56
N GLY A 273 -8.34 -10.46 15.42
CA GLY A 273 -9.58 -10.98 15.99
C GLY A 273 -9.63 -11.08 17.51
N PHE A 274 -8.52 -10.87 18.21
CA PHE A 274 -8.35 -11.19 19.61
C PHE A 274 -7.60 -10.07 20.34
N ASP A 275 -7.53 -10.17 21.66
CA ASP A 275 -6.73 -9.31 22.52
C ASP A 275 -5.24 -9.67 22.45
N ILE A 276 -4.45 -8.75 21.91
CA ILE A 276 -2.98 -8.88 21.80
C ILE A 276 -2.26 -8.86 23.16
N ASP A 277 -2.94 -8.46 24.23
CA ASP A 277 -2.41 -8.47 25.59
C ASP A 277 -2.69 -9.76 26.35
N ASN A 278 -3.50 -10.65 25.77
CA ASN A 278 -3.92 -11.88 26.41
C ASN A 278 -2.78 -12.92 26.46
N PRO A 279 -2.45 -13.49 27.64
CA PRO A 279 -1.36 -14.47 27.77
C PRO A 279 -1.58 -15.76 26.97
N LEU A 280 -2.82 -16.26 26.90
CA LEU A 280 -3.10 -17.49 26.14
C LEU A 280 -2.95 -17.25 24.63
N VAL A 281 -3.36 -16.07 24.14
CA VAL A 281 -3.11 -15.66 22.74
C VAL A 281 -1.62 -15.66 22.44
N ARG A 282 -0.81 -15.04 23.29
CA ARG A 282 0.65 -15.03 23.12
C ARG A 282 1.26 -16.43 23.18
N GLU A 283 0.76 -17.31 24.05
CA GLU A 283 1.22 -18.70 24.07
C GLU A 283 0.93 -19.42 22.75
N VAL A 284 -0.31 -19.33 22.25
CA VAL A 284 -0.76 -19.99 21.02
C VAL A 284 0.00 -19.44 19.81
N TRP A 285 0.01 -18.12 19.63
CA TRP A 285 0.71 -17.51 18.50
C TRP A 285 2.23 -17.67 18.59
N GLY A 286 2.83 -17.63 19.77
CA GLY A 286 4.27 -17.91 19.92
C GLY A 286 4.63 -19.33 19.45
N LYS A 287 3.79 -20.34 19.75
CA LYS A 287 3.97 -21.70 19.21
C LYS A 287 3.87 -21.73 17.68
N ILE A 288 2.86 -21.08 17.12
CA ILE A 288 2.62 -21.02 15.67
C ILE A 288 3.78 -20.32 14.95
N ILE A 289 4.18 -19.14 15.42
CA ILE A 289 5.23 -18.32 14.82
C ILE A 289 6.55 -19.09 14.81
N ARG A 290 6.94 -19.70 15.93
CA ARG A 290 8.15 -20.54 15.97
C ARG A 290 8.05 -21.73 15.02
N LYS A 291 6.94 -22.46 15.02
CA LYS A 291 6.82 -23.63 14.15
C LYS A 291 6.84 -23.27 12.66
N THR A 292 6.13 -22.22 12.27
CA THR A 292 6.09 -21.77 10.89
C THR A 292 7.43 -21.19 10.46
N GLY A 293 8.13 -20.45 11.33
CA GLY A 293 9.49 -19.98 11.11
C GLY A 293 10.50 -21.13 10.91
N GLU A 294 10.42 -22.20 11.71
CA GLU A 294 11.24 -23.40 11.52
C GLU A 294 11.00 -24.08 10.16
N LEU A 295 9.73 -24.22 9.77
CA LEU A 295 9.32 -24.94 8.55
C LEU A 295 9.66 -24.20 7.25
N THR A 296 9.91 -22.89 7.33
CA THR A 296 10.10 -22.00 6.18
C THR A 296 11.51 -21.39 6.12
N LYS A 297 12.39 -21.81 7.01
CA LYS A 297 13.77 -21.33 7.06
C LYS A 297 14.52 -21.64 5.77
N GLY A 298 15.06 -20.59 5.15
CA GLY A 298 15.83 -20.69 3.90
C GLY A 298 14.99 -20.97 2.65
N LYS A 299 13.66 -20.91 2.76
CA LYS A 299 12.77 -21.04 1.61
C LYS A 299 12.76 -19.76 0.77
N LYS A 300 12.66 -19.90 -0.53
CA LYS A 300 12.51 -18.82 -1.52
C LYS A 300 11.23 -18.01 -1.35
N VAL A 301 10.14 -18.68 -0.95
CA VAL A 301 8.83 -18.02 -0.76
C VAL A 301 8.78 -17.04 0.42
N THR A 302 9.88 -16.85 1.15
CA THR A 302 9.99 -15.88 2.25
C THR A 302 10.99 -14.75 1.96
N GLU A 303 11.49 -14.65 0.72
CA GLU A 303 12.46 -13.61 0.31
C GLU A 303 11.84 -12.20 0.18
N LEU A 304 10.51 -12.05 0.04
CA LEU A 304 9.81 -10.78 0.30
C LEU A 304 9.34 -10.64 1.77
N GLY A 305 9.74 -11.58 2.62
CA GLY A 305 9.46 -11.56 4.05
C GLY A 305 8.09 -12.07 4.47
N PHE A 306 7.85 -11.95 5.77
CA PHE A 306 6.59 -12.27 6.45
C PHE A 306 5.78 -10.99 6.66
N VAL A 307 4.55 -10.97 6.14
CA VAL A 307 3.55 -9.96 6.46
C VAL A 307 2.95 -10.31 7.83
N LEU A 308 3.37 -9.60 8.87
CA LEU A 308 3.02 -9.93 10.26
C LEU A 308 1.55 -9.65 10.61
N ALA A 309 0.90 -8.76 9.85
CA ALA A 309 -0.54 -8.49 9.94
C ALA A 309 -1.05 -7.80 8.68
N ASN A 310 -2.32 -8.06 8.35
CA ASN A 310 -3.08 -7.33 7.33
C ASN A 310 -3.76 -6.12 7.98
N GLU A 311 -3.44 -4.91 7.54
CA GLU A 311 -4.10 -3.66 7.97
C GLU A 311 -4.37 -3.58 9.50
N PRO A 312 -3.38 -3.75 10.40
CA PRO A 312 -3.66 -3.71 11.83
C PRO A 312 -4.09 -2.32 12.29
N HIS A 313 -5.05 -2.28 13.22
CA HIS A 313 -5.49 -1.08 13.94
C HIS A 313 -6.37 -1.45 15.13
N TRP A 314 -6.52 -0.54 16.10
CA TRP A 314 -7.36 -0.66 17.30
C TRP A 314 -8.01 0.68 17.64
N TYR A 315 -8.80 1.24 16.71
CA TYR A 315 -9.53 2.49 16.90
C TYR A 315 -10.43 2.41 18.13
N ALA A 316 -10.11 3.23 19.14
CA ALA A 316 -10.71 3.16 20.45
C ALA A 316 -11.79 4.23 20.69
N GLU A 317 -12.08 5.11 19.76
CA GLU A 317 -12.96 6.26 19.95
C GLU A 317 -14.44 5.94 19.71
N LYS A 318 -15.33 6.46 20.57
CA LYS A 318 -16.79 6.26 20.46
C LYS A 318 -17.31 6.71 19.10
N GLY A 319 -18.11 5.87 18.45
CA GLY A 319 -18.76 6.19 17.17
C GLY A 319 -17.90 5.91 15.93
N HIS A 320 -16.67 5.42 16.09
CA HIS A 320 -15.87 4.97 14.95
C HIS A 320 -16.54 3.79 14.24
N TRP A 321 -16.45 3.74 12.90
CA TRP A 321 -17.21 2.78 12.09
C TRP A 321 -16.82 1.32 12.34
N THR A 322 -15.58 1.06 12.77
CA THR A 322 -15.07 -0.29 13.08
C THR A 322 -15.76 -0.92 14.28
N GLN A 323 -16.44 -0.15 15.13
CA GLN A 323 -17.23 -0.66 16.26
C GLN A 323 -18.39 -1.56 15.82
N ASN A 324 -18.89 -1.37 14.59
CA ASN A 324 -19.85 -2.27 13.96
C ASN A 324 -19.30 -3.71 13.83
N PHE A 325 -17.97 -3.84 13.78
CA PHE A 325 -17.21 -5.09 13.73
C PHE A 325 -16.58 -5.47 15.07
N LYS A 326 -17.09 -4.88 16.17
CA LYS A 326 -16.69 -5.16 17.56
C LYS A 326 -15.28 -4.74 17.96
N GLU A 327 -14.60 -3.98 17.12
CA GLU A 327 -13.31 -3.38 17.45
C GLU A 327 -13.42 -2.47 18.66
N MET A 328 -12.58 -2.72 19.66
CA MET A 328 -12.44 -1.91 20.89
C MET A 328 -13.75 -1.52 21.59
N ASN A 329 -14.84 -2.28 21.42
CA ASN A 329 -16.11 -2.04 22.13
C ASN A 329 -16.00 -2.29 23.64
N SER A 330 -14.92 -2.94 24.07
CA SER A 330 -14.49 -3.10 25.46
C SER A 330 -13.03 -3.55 25.44
N ILE A 331 -12.35 -3.50 26.59
CA ILE A 331 -10.99 -4.03 26.79
C ILE A 331 -11.01 -5.15 27.84
N SER A 332 -10.03 -6.05 27.77
CA SER A 332 -9.87 -7.12 28.76
C SER A 332 -9.27 -6.59 30.06
N SER A 333 -9.32 -7.41 31.12
CA SER A 333 -8.56 -7.14 32.34
C SER A 333 -7.04 -7.12 32.10
N TYR A 334 -6.53 -7.88 31.12
CA TYR A 334 -5.12 -7.88 30.74
C TYR A 334 -4.69 -6.54 30.13
N THR A 335 -5.44 -6.03 29.15
CA THR A 335 -5.19 -4.71 28.55
C THR A 335 -5.26 -3.61 29.62
N LEU A 336 -6.26 -3.65 30.51
CA LEU A 336 -6.39 -2.65 31.59
C LEU A 336 -5.21 -2.69 32.56
N ASN A 337 -4.74 -3.88 32.95
CA ASN A 337 -3.62 -4.02 33.88
C ASN A 337 -2.28 -3.61 33.24
N LYS A 338 -2.07 -3.92 31.95
CA LYS A 338 -0.92 -3.41 31.22
C LYS A 338 -0.95 -1.88 31.08
N PHE A 339 -2.13 -1.30 30.86
CA PHE A 339 -2.29 0.16 30.83
C PHE A 339 -1.94 0.80 32.18
N ARG A 340 -2.41 0.22 33.29
CA ARG A 340 -2.04 0.67 34.65
C ARG A 340 -0.54 0.63 34.89
N SER A 341 0.12 -0.46 34.45
CA SER A 341 1.56 -0.61 34.55
C SER A 341 2.31 0.39 33.66
N TRP A 342 1.76 0.71 32.48
CA TRP A 342 2.29 1.75 31.60
C TRP A 342 2.18 3.14 32.24
N LEU A 343 1.03 3.46 32.84
CA LEU A 343 0.80 4.72 33.55
C LEU A 343 1.72 4.85 34.76
N GLU A 344 1.90 3.79 35.54
CA GLU A 344 2.83 3.79 36.67
C GLU A 344 4.24 4.16 36.23
N ARG A 345 4.72 3.60 35.11
CA ARG A 345 6.02 3.98 34.53
C ARG A 345 6.02 5.41 33.98
N LYS A 346 4.98 5.81 33.23
CA LYS A 346 4.89 7.13 32.60
C LYS A 346 4.92 8.26 33.63
N TYR A 347 4.36 8.03 34.81
CA TYR A 347 4.29 8.98 35.91
C TYR A 347 5.34 8.71 37.01
N ASP A 348 6.33 7.84 36.78
CA ASP A 348 7.37 7.48 37.75
C ASP A 348 6.83 7.08 39.14
N GLY A 349 5.68 6.40 39.17
CA GLY A 349 4.98 6.02 40.41
C GLY A 349 4.22 7.17 41.10
N ASP A 350 4.15 8.36 40.51
CA ASP A 350 3.40 9.51 41.04
C ASP A 350 1.91 9.48 40.65
N ILE A 351 1.13 8.79 41.46
CA ILE A 351 -0.33 8.77 41.31
C ILE A 351 -0.98 10.16 41.48
N ALA A 352 -0.35 11.07 42.24
CA ALA A 352 -0.87 12.43 42.42
C ALA A 352 -0.73 13.24 41.13
N GLY A 353 0.39 13.07 40.42
CA GLY A 353 0.62 13.62 39.08
C GLY A 353 -0.44 13.16 38.07
N LEU A 354 -0.71 11.85 38.02
CA LEU A 354 -1.79 11.31 37.16
C LEU A 354 -3.15 11.91 37.53
N ASN A 355 -3.50 11.90 38.82
CA ASN A 355 -4.78 12.43 39.29
C ASN A 355 -4.94 13.92 38.95
N ALA A 356 -3.86 14.71 39.02
CA ALA A 356 -3.86 16.11 38.62
C ALA A 356 -4.11 16.28 37.12
N ASN A 357 -3.43 15.48 36.28
CA ASN A 357 -3.60 15.52 34.83
C ASN A 357 -5.00 15.06 34.37
N TRP A 358 -5.50 13.99 34.98
CA TRP A 358 -6.78 13.37 34.59
C TRP A 358 -8.00 13.95 35.33
N GLN A 359 -7.77 14.83 36.31
CA GLN A 359 -8.82 15.36 37.20
C GLN A 359 -9.59 14.25 37.93
N THR A 360 -8.83 13.28 38.46
CA THR A 360 -9.34 12.11 39.17
C THR A 360 -8.82 12.05 40.61
N SER A 361 -9.18 11.00 41.35
CA SER A 361 -8.77 10.80 42.74
C SER A 361 -8.50 9.33 43.04
N PHE A 362 -7.80 8.64 42.15
CA PHE A 362 -7.40 7.25 42.34
C PHE A 362 -6.44 7.13 43.52
N SER A 363 -6.63 6.13 44.37
CA SER A 363 -5.76 5.88 45.53
C SER A 363 -4.44 5.17 45.18
N GLY A 364 -4.31 4.66 43.96
CA GLY A 364 -3.14 3.96 43.42
C GLY A 364 -3.38 3.52 41.97
N PHE A 365 -2.32 3.15 41.24
CA PHE A 365 -2.41 2.76 39.83
C PHE A 365 -3.31 1.53 39.61
N ASP A 366 -3.32 0.57 40.53
CA ASP A 366 -4.23 -0.59 40.50
C ASP A 366 -5.72 -0.22 40.49
N ASN A 367 -6.06 0.98 40.95
CA ASN A 367 -7.43 1.49 41.00
C ASN A 367 -7.80 2.37 39.82
N VAL A 368 -6.86 2.68 38.91
CA VAL A 368 -7.14 3.47 37.71
C VAL A 368 -8.17 2.74 36.85
N GLN A 369 -9.13 3.50 36.34
CA GLN A 369 -10.16 3.04 35.42
C GLN A 369 -10.18 3.94 34.20
N ILE A 370 -10.54 3.38 33.05
CA ILE A 370 -10.77 4.11 31.81
C ILE A 370 -11.97 3.49 31.09
N GLU A 371 -12.79 4.34 30.48
CA GLU A 371 -13.89 3.89 29.62
C GLU A 371 -13.37 3.74 28.19
N ILE A 372 -13.46 2.53 27.64
CA ILE A 372 -13.18 2.23 26.24
C ILE A 372 -14.44 1.58 25.63
N PRO A 373 -14.99 2.13 24.54
CA PRO A 373 -14.44 3.20 23.70
C PRO A 373 -14.35 4.57 24.39
N ILE A 374 -13.28 5.32 24.13
CA ILE A 374 -13.01 6.64 24.71
C ILE A 374 -13.81 7.73 23.98
N ASP A 375 -14.28 8.74 24.70
CA ASP A 375 -15.03 9.86 24.12
C ASP A 375 -14.11 10.77 23.27
N PRO A 376 -14.38 10.98 21.96
CA PRO A 376 -13.61 11.90 21.11
C PRO A 376 -13.50 13.32 21.67
N ALA A 377 -14.45 13.78 22.51
CA ALA A 377 -14.39 15.08 23.17
C ALA A 377 -13.25 15.21 24.20
N LEU A 378 -12.50 14.14 24.45
CA LEU A 378 -11.29 14.12 25.27
C LEU A 378 -10.01 14.38 24.47
N GLN A 379 -10.04 14.45 23.13
CA GLN A 379 -8.87 14.83 22.33
C GLN A 379 -8.26 16.15 22.84
N GLY A 380 -6.93 16.20 22.91
CA GLY A 380 -6.18 17.31 23.50
C GLY A 380 -6.12 17.32 25.03
N LYS A 381 -6.72 16.34 25.72
CA LYS A 381 -6.60 16.17 27.19
C LYS A 381 -5.61 15.05 27.56
N PRO A 382 -4.97 15.11 28.74
CA PRO A 382 -4.00 14.10 29.17
C PRO A 382 -4.47 12.64 29.10
N ILE A 383 -5.73 12.37 29.46
CA ILE A 383 -6.30 11.01 29.40
C ILE A 383 -6.37 10.44 27.97
N TRP A 384 -6.66 11.29 26.98
CA TRP A 384 -6.66 10.89 25.58
C TRP A 384 -5.25 10.64 25.06
N TYR A 385 -4.32 11.53 25.44
CA TYR A 385 -2.90 11.38 25.11
C TYR A 385 -2.34 10.07 25.66
N ASP A 386 -2.50 9.83 26.96
CA ASP A 386 -1.98 8.65 27.64
C ASP A 386 -2.57 7.36 27.05
N TRP A 387 -3.88 7.32 26.74
CA TRP A 387 -4.48 6.15 26.10
C TRP A 387 -3.97 5.94 24.68
N SER A 388 -3.93 6.99 23.85
CA SER A 388 -3.51 6.87 22.45
C SER A 388 -2.05 6.42 22.35
N ARG A 389 -1.17 7.00 23.17
CA ARG A 389 0.24 6.60 23.26
C ARG A 389 0.41 5.18 23.79
N TYR A 390 -0.33 4.80 24.83
CA TYR A 390 -0.33 3.40 25.30
C TYR A 390 -0.82 2.43 24.22
N ASN A 391 -1.87 2.77 23.48
CA ASN A 391 -2.42 1.90 22.43
C ASN A 391 -1.41 1.67 21.29
N MET A 392 -0.61 2.69 20.97
CA MET A 392 0.55 2.56 20.08
C MET A 392 1.64 1.66 20.68
N ASP A 393 2.05 1.93 21.93
CA ASP A 393 3.13 1.18 22.58
C ASP A 393 2.78 -0.31 22.75
N ARG A 394 1.53 -0.66 23.09
CA ARG A 394 1.09 -2.06 23.22
C ARG A 394 1.02 -2.79 21.88
N ALA A 395 0.70 -2.09 20.79
CA ALA A 395 0.73 -2.67 19.44
C ALA A 395 2.17 -2.93 19.01
N THR A 396 3.08 -1.97 19.26
CA THR A 396 4.53 -2.17 19.06
C THR A 396 5.08 -3.32 19.90
N ASP A 397 4.64 -3.47 21.16
CA ASP A 397 4.98 -4.63 22.02
C ASP A 397 4.49 -5.95 21.43
N TRP A 398 3.29 -5.99 20.87
CA TRP A 398 2.77 -7.16 20.17
C TRP A 398 3.63 -7.54 18.96
N PHE A 399 3.94 -6.59 18.08
CA PHE A 399 4.76 -6.89 16.90
C PHE A 399 6.22 -7.19 17.26
N THR A 400 6.73 -6.59 18.35
CA THR A 400 8.05 -6.95 18.90
C THR A 400 8.05 -8.40 19.37
N PHE A 401 7.00 -8.83 20.07
CA PHE A 401 6.81 -10.23 20.44
C PHE A 401 6.77 -11.14 19.20
N VAL A 402 5.95 -10.80 18.19
CA VAL A 402 5.82 -11.60 16.96
C VAL A 402 7.16 -11.77 16.26
N GLN A 403 7.90 -10.68 16.07
CA GLN A 403 9.21 -10.73 15.40
C GLN A 403 10.24 -11.51 16.23
N ASN A 404 10.29 -11.30 17.55
CA ASN A 404 11.23 -12.03 18.41
C ASN A 404 10.97 -13.54 18.40
N GLU A 405 9.70 -13.96 18.38
CA GLU A 405 9.34 -15.37 18.27
C GLU A 405 9.80 -15.96 16.93
N LEU A 406 9.62 -15.24 15.82
CA LEU A 406 10.08 -15.66 14.49
C LEU A 406 11.60 -15.76 14.44
N HIS A 407 12.31 -14.70 14.85
CA HIS A 407 13.77 -14.63 14.79
C HIS A 407 14.46 -15.59 15.77
N SER A 408 13.76 -16.05 16.82
CA SER A 408 14.29 -17.08 17.73
C SER A 408 14.61 -18.41 17.03
N VAL A 409 13.96 -18.69 15.89
CA VAL A 409 14.13 -19.93 15.11
C VAL A 409 14.62 -19.65 13.67
N ASN A 410 14.27 -18.49 13.12
CA ASN A 410 14.63 -18.05 11.78
C ASN A 410 15.17 -16.60 11.84
N PRO A 411 16.42 -16.40 12.31
CA PRO A 411 16.99 -15.07 12.59
C PRO A 411 17.20 -14.20 11.34
N ASP A 412 17.26 -14.83 10.16
CA ASP A 412 17.46 -14.15 8.88
C ASP A 412 16.14 -13.90 8.14
N ALA A 413 14.99 -14.18 8.78
CA ALA A 413 13.68 -13.96 8.16
C ALA A 413 13.36 -12.48 8.04
N ASP A 414 13.04 -12.04 6.84
CA ASP A 414 12.52 -10.70 6.64
C ASP A 414 11.09 -10.55 7.16
N THR A 415 10.77 -9.37 7.68
CA THR A 415 9.44 -9.05 8.21
C THR A 415 8.98 -7.69 7.72
N HIS A 416 7.68 -7.55 7.54
CA HIS A 416 7.02 -6.26 7.40
C HIS A 416 5.56 -6.35 7.85
N ILE A 417 4.91 -5.20 8.02
CA ILE A 417 3.50 -5.12 8.42
C ILE A 417 2.75 -4.38 7.32
N LYS A 418 1.57 -4.81 6.91
CA LYS A 418 0.76 -4.05 5.93
C LYS A 418 0.09 -2.86 6.64
N ILE A 419 0.85 -1.80 6.90
CA ILE A 419 0.36 -0.58 7.55
C ILE A 419 -0.42 0.28 6.55
N MET A 420 -1.64 0.67 6.90
CA MET A 420 -2.38 1.67 6.13
C MET A 420 -1.73 3.05 6.26
N PRO A 421 -1.37 3.73 5.16
CA PRO A 421 -0.79 5.08 5.23
C PRO A 421 -1.66 6.10 5.97
N ARG A 422 -2.97 5.87 6.07
CA ARG A 422 -3.88 6.74 6.85
C ARG A 422 -3.50 6.85 8.32
N MET A 423 -2.77 5.88 8.87
CA MET A 423 -2.27 5.92 10.26
C MET A 423 -1.29 7.07 10.49
N PHE A 424 -0.62 7.51 9.43
CA PHE A 424 0.23 8.69 9.42
C PHE A 424 -0.47 9.89 8.75
N MET A 425 -1.07 9.67 7.58
CA MET A 425 -1.56 10.73 6.68
C MET A 425 -2.84 11.45 7.13
N GLU A 426 -3.75 10.77 7.82
CA GLU A 426 -4.99 11.37 8.33
C GLU A 426 -4.77 11.92 9.76
N ASP A 427 -5.70 12.68 10.32
CA ASP A 427 -5.52 13.31 11.65
C ASP A 427 -5.86 12.39 12.85
N ALA A 428 -6.55 11.27 12.62
CA ALA A 428 -6.94 10.35 13.70
C ALA A 428 -5.74 9.56 14.25
N ARG A 429 -5.63 9.43 15.58
CA ARG A 429 -4.50 8.76 16.28
C ARG A 429 -4.88 7.74 17.35
N SER A 430 -6.16 7.45 17.51
CA SER A 430 -6.67 6.42 18.42
C SER A 430 -6.44 4.98 17.92
N GLY A 431 -6.00 4.82 16.66
CA GLY A 431 -5.84 3.52 15.98
C GLY A 431 -4.72 2.62 16.52
N GLY A 432 -3.89 3.11 17.43
CA GLY A 432 -2.84 2.30 18.09
C GLY A 432 -1.70 1.88 17.15
N ILE A 433 -1.47 2.62 16.06
CA ILE A 433 -0.38 2.36 15.13
C ILE A 433 0.61 3.53 15.18
N ASP A 434 1.83 3.25 15.61
CA ASP A 434 2.97 4.16 15.53
C ASP A 434 3.78 3.76 14.29
N THR A 435 3.57 4.49 13.18
CA THR A 435 4.15 4.12 11.89
C THR A 435 5.68 4.19 11.91
N GLU A 436 6.27 5.15 12.63
CA GLU A 436 7.73 5.22 12.78
C GLU A 436 8.27 4.00 13.53
N ALA A 437 7.71 3.71 14.71
CA ALA A 437 8.19 2.62 15.54
C ALA A 437 8.06 1.25 14.86
N LEU A 438 6.97 1.00 14.13
CA LEU A 438 6.77 -0.26 13.42
C LEU A 438 7.68 -0.39 12.19
N SER A 439 7.92 0.70 11.46
CA SER A 439 8.88 0.70 10.34
C SER A 439 10.32 0.57 10.80
N GLU A 440 10.67 1.07 11.99
CA GLU A 440 11.98 0.81 12.61
C GLU A 440 12.11 -0.65 13.07
N LEU A 441 11.03 -1.22 13.62
CA LEU A 441 10.99 -2.58 14.16
C LEU A 441 11.21 -3.65 13.09
N THR A 442 10.48 -3.61 11.98
CA THR A 442 10.51 -4.67 10.95
C THR A 442 11.75 -4.59 10.07
N THR A 443 12.17 -5.68 9.42
CA THR A 443 13.40 -5.66 8.58
C THR A 443 13.16 -4.97 7.24
N MET A 444 11.92 -4.98 6.74
CA MET A 444 11.44 -4.23 5.59
C MET A 444 10.30 -3.29 5.99
N VAL A 445 10.07 -2.21 5.24
CA VAL A 445 8.90 -1.34 5.40
C VAL A 445 7.74 -1.97 4.64
N GLY A 446 6.57 -2.10 5.27
CA GLY A 446 5.38 -2.66 4.63
C GLY A 446 4.18 -1.71 4.70
N HIS A 447 3.34 -1.70 3.66
CA HIS A 447 2.11 -0.91 3.63
C HIS A 447 1.11 -1.36 2.55
N ASP A 448 -0.06 -0.69 2.49
CA ASP A 448 -1.11 -0.77 1.45
C ASP A 448 -1.38 0.64 0.86
N ALA A 449 -0.40 1.23 0.17
CA ALA A 449 -0.57 2.63 -0.25
C ALA A 449 -1.69 2.79 -1.28
N LYS A 450 -2.42 3.90 -1.16
CA LYS A 450 -3.58 4.21 -2.00
C LYS A 450 -3.42 5.54 -2.70
N SER A 451 -3.99 5.61 -3.90
CA SER A 451 -4.18 6.82 -4.69
C SER A 451 -5.56 6.76 -5.32
N PHE A 452 -6.07 7.89 -5.79
CA PHE A 452 -7.40 7.99 -6.39
C PHE A 452 -7.28 8.57 -7.80
N GLY A 453 -7.55 7.74 -8.82
CA GLY A 453 -7.55 8.15 -10.23
C GLY A 453 -8.84 8.85 -10.68
N SER A 454 -9.87 8.85 -9.84
CA SER A 454 -11.17 9.49 -10.08
C SER A 454 -11.77 10.03 -8.78
N ARG A 455 -12.91 10.70 -8.87
CA ARG A 455 -13.63 11.25 -7.71
C ARG A 455 -14.02 10.15 -6.73
N ASN A 456 -14.10 10.52 -5.45
CA ASN A 456 -14.51 9.61 -4.40
C ASN A 456 -15.96 9.13 -4.64
N ILE A 457 -16.16 7.81 -4.63
CA ILE A 457 -17.48 7.18 -4.81
C ILE A 457 -18.25 7.03 -3.48
N ARG A 458 -17.63 7.36 -2.33
CA ARG A 458 -18.30 7.41 -1.03
C ARG A 458 -18.99 8.76 -0.84
N PRO A 459 -20.30 8.78 -0.53
CA PRO A 459 -21.02 10.02 -0.22
C PRO A 459 -20.34 10.79 0.93
N GLY A 460 -20.22 12.11 0.77
CA GLY A 460 -19.70 13.02 1.80
C GLY A 460 -18.18 13.00 2.00
N LYS A 461 -17.43 12.24 1.19
CA LYS A 461 -15.95 12.29 1.19
C LYS A 461 -15.46 13.28 0.13
N SER A 462 -14.44 14.06 0.50
CA SER A 462 -13.90 15.11 -0.37
C SER A 462 -13.15 14.54 -1.58
N SER A 463 -13.12 15.32 -2.66
CA SER A 463 -12.24 15.14 -3.82
C SER A 463 -11.66 16.48 -4.25
N GLU A 464 -11.47 17.42 -3.32
CA GLU A 464 -10.97 18.79 -3.59
C GLU A 464 -9.61 18.78 -4.32
N TRP A 465 -8.78 17.75 -4.13
CA TRP A 465 -7.54 17.58 -4.89
C TRP A 465 -7.75 17.60 -6.41
N ILE A 466 -8.92 17.18 -6.91
CA ILE A 466 -9.26 17.17 -8.35
C ILE A 466 -9.45 18.57 -8.93
N GLU A 467 -9.47 19.61 -8.10
CA GLU A 467 -9.46 20.99 -8.59
C GLU A 467 -8.08 21.38 -9.14
N LYS A 468 -7.02 20.69 -8.69
CA LYS A 468 -5.63 20.96 -9.08
C LYS A 468 -4.99 19.81 -9.86
N TYR A 469 -5.28 18.56 -9.47
CA TYR A 469 -4.51 17.39 -9.86
C TYR A 469 -5.36 16.30 -10.51
N SER A 470 -4.77 15.60 -11.47
CA SER A 470 -5.41 14.51 -12.22
C SER A 470 -5.71 13.27 -11.37
N TYR A 471 -4.94 13.10 -10.29
CA TYR A 471 -5.13 12.04 -9.31
C TYR A 471 -4.60 12.47 -7.94
N HIS A 472 -4.95 11.72 -6.89
CA HIS A 472 -4.56 12.01 -5.52
C HIS A 472 -3.12 11.57 -5.19
N TRP A 473 -2.14 12.21 -5.83
CA TRP A 473 -0.70 11.91 -5.69
C TRP A 473 -0.15 12.13 -4.28
N GLY A 474 -0.71 13.09 -3.53
CA GLY A 474 -0.20 13.56 -2.25
C GLY A 474 -0.13 12.47 -1.16
N ILE A 475 -1.11 11.55 -1.13
CA ILE A 475 -1.11 10.41 -0.20
C ILE A 475 0.08 9.49 -0.45
N VAL A 476 0.36 9.21 -1.72
CA VAL A 476 1.50 8.38 -2.10
C VAL A 476 2.78 9.11 -1.71
N ALA A 477 2.92 10.37 -2.13
CA ALA A 477 4.20 11.05 -2.02
C ALA A 477 4.62 11.34 -0.58
N MET A 478 3.76 11.97 0.21
CA MET A 478 4.13 12.37 1.57
C MET A 478 4.38 11.16 2.49
N PHE A 479 3.64 10.07 2.29
CA PHE A 479 3.85 8.83 3.04
C PHE A 479 5.19 8.17 2.70
N HIS A 480 5.54 8.06 1.41
CA HIS A 480 6.82 7.47 1.01
C HIS A 480 8.00 8.35 1.46
N ASP A 481 7.92 9.68 1.35
CA ASP A 481 8.96 10.57 1.85
C ASP A 481 9.12 10.47 3.38
N PHE A 482 8.04 10.17 4.14
CA PHE A 482 8.15 9.85 5.57
C PHE A 482 8.83 8.51 5.82
N MET A 483 8.45 7.45 5.10
CA MET A 483 9.06 6.12 5.23
C MET A 483 10.55 6.12 4.88
N GLU A 484 10.92 6.75 3.77
CA GLU A 484 12.32 6.94 3.37
C GLU A 484 13.12 7.81 4.35
N SER A 485 12.45 8.64 5.15
CA SER A 485 13.12 9.41 6.20
C SER A 485 13.38 8.57 7.45
N VAL A 486 12.44 7.68 7.80
CA VAL A 486 12.54 6.79 8.97
C VAL A 486 13.52 5.65 8.69
N ALA A 487 13.42 5.01 7.53
CA ALA A 487 14.15 3.80 7.18
C ALA A 487 14.70 3.86 5.73
N PRO A 488 15.66 4.77 5.45
CA PRO A 488 16.20 4.97 4.09
C PRO A 488 16.90 3.75 3.49
N ASP A 489 17.39 2.85 4.35
CA ASP A 489 18.18 1.68 3.94
C ASP A 489 17.36 0.38 3.95
N LYS A 490 16.02 0.46 4.01
CA LYS A 490 15.15 -0.72 4.00
C LYS A 490 14.38 -0.84 2.69
N ILE A 491 14.18 -2.08 2.26
CA ILE A 491 13.23 -2.42 1.19
C ILE A 491 11.83 -1.98 1.61
N ASN A 492 11.09 -1.36 0.68
CA ASN A 492 9.70 -0.97 0.88
C ASN A 492 8.73 -1.82 0.04
N VAL A 493 7.86 -2.56 0.71
CA VAL A 493 6.92 -3.52 0.12
C VAL A 493 5.47 -3.01 0.26
N ASN A 494 4.89 -2.58 -0.85
CA ASN A 494 3.46 -2.31 -0.93
C ASN A 494 2.69 -3.62 -1.18
N SER A 495 2.32 -4.28 -0.10
CA SER A 495 1.75 -5.63 -0.14
C SER A 495 0.26 -5.71 -0.54
N GLU A 496 -0.37 -4.56 -0.77
CA GLU A 496 -1.73 -4.43 -1.33
C GLU A 496 -1.95 -3.00 -1.82
N SER A 497 -1.41 -2.63 -2.99
CA SER A 497 -1.60 -1.28 -3.48
C SER A 497 -3.02 -1.03 -3.96
N HIS A 498 -3.62 0.02 -3.43
CA HIS A 498 -4.95 0.48 -3.83
C HIS A 498 -4.85 1.59 -4.89
N PHE A 499 -3.92 1.41 -5.85
CA PHE A 499 -3.70 2.33 -6.96
C PHE A 499 -4.62 2.10 -8.14
N LEU A 500 -5.18 0.89 -8.29
CA LEU A 500 -6.04 0.51 -9.42
C LEU A 500 -7.52 0.57 -9.07
N SER A 501 -7.87 0.29 -7.81
CA SER A 501 -9.22 0.44 -7.29
C SER A 501 -9.21 0.43 -5.76
N SER A 502 -10.30 0.92 -5.15
CA SER A 502 -10.57 0.71 -3.73
C SER A 502 -12.06 0.87 -3.42
N GLY A 503 -12.46 0.64 -2.17
CA GLY A 503 -13.80 0.98 -1.72
C GLY A 503 -14.10 2.49 -1.70
N GLN A 504 -13.16 3.38 -2.03
CA GLN A 504 -13.32 4.83 -2.10
C GLN A 504 -13.30 5.39 -3.53
N TRP A 505 -12.79 4.67 -4.52
CA TRP A 505 -12.81 5.14 -5.91
C TRP A 505 -12.92 3.97 -6.88
N ARG A 506 -13.63 4.20 -7.98
CA ARG A 506 -13.79 3.23 -9.06
C ARG A 506 -14.04 3.93 -10.38
N ASP A 507 -13.44 3.42 -11.44
CA ASP A 507 -13.68 3.87 -12.81
C ASP A 507 -13.43 2.71 -13.77
N LEU A 508 -14.48 2.22 -14.43
CA LEU A 508 -14.39 1.09 -15.36
C LEU A 508 -13.43 1.41 -16.52
N ASN A 509 -13.33 2.69 -16.92
CA ASN A 509 -12.47 3.16 -17.99
C ASN A 509 -11.29 3.97 -17.44
N THR A 510 -10.56 3.39 -16.47
CA THR A 510 -9.41 4.02 -15.84
C THR A 510 -8.33 4.36 -16.87
N ARG A 511 -7.80 5.58 -16.80
CA ARG A 511 -6.79 6.07 -17.74
C ARG A 511 -5.47 5.32 -17.57
N THR A 512 -4.89 4.80 -18.64
CA THR A 512 -3.57 4.13 -18.60
C THR A 512 -2.44 5.11 -18.24
N SER A 513 -2.56 6.39 -18.62
CA SER A 513 -1.65 7.45 -18.21
C SER A 513 -1.60 7.61 -16.69
N TYR A 514 -2.74 7.53 -15.99
CA TYR A 514 -2.80 7.53 -14.53
C TYR A 514 -2.07 6.32 -13.94
N VAL A 515 -2.33 5.11 -14.45
CA VAL A 515 -1.69 3.87 -13.97
C VAL A 515 -0.17 3.99 -14.08
N ARG A 516 0.34 4.42 -15.23
CA ARG A 516 1.76 4.67 -15.43
C ARG A 516 2.30 5.71 -14.45
N SER A 517 1.62 6.86 -14.33
CA SER A 517 2.08 7.97 -13.48
C SER A 517 2.17 7.58 -12.01
N VAL A 518 1.15 6.89 -11.46
CA VAL A 518 1.11 6.57 -10.02
C VAL A 518 2.11 5.48 -9.64
N TYR A 519 2.31 4.45 -10.48
CA TYR A 519 3.30 3.41 -10.23
C TYR A 519 4.73 3.94 -10.38
N TRP A 520 4.97 4.79 -11.37
CA TRP A 520 6.26 5.47 -11.51
C TRP A 520 6.55 6.37 -10.31
N LEU A 521 5.58 7.18 -9.89
CA LEU A 521 5.71 8.05 -8.71
C LEU A 521 6.04 7.24 -7.45
N ALA A 522 5.27 6.18 -7.16
CA ALA A 522 5.49 5.35 -5.98
C ALA A 522 6.88 4.70 -5.98
N THR A 523 7.31 4.15 -7.11
CA THR A 523 8.63 3.49 -7.25
C THR A 523 9.77 4.49 -7.10
N LEU A 524 9.68 5.65 -7.74
CA LEU A 524 10.66 6.74 -7.61
C LEU A 524 10.82 7.23 -6.17
N LEU A 525 9.73 7.21 -5.40
CA LEU A 525 9.70 7.67 -4.02
C LEU A 525 10.06 6.57 -3.00
N GLY A 526 10.29 5.34 -3.45
CA GLY A 526 10.89 4.30 -2.62
C GLY A 526 10.19 2.95 -2.65
N MET A 527 9.07 2.76 -3.36
CA MET A 527 8.41 1.46 -3.44
C MET A 527 9.27 0.44 -4.21
N ASP A 528 9.74 -0.60 -3.52
CA ASP A 528 10.63 -1.64 -4.08
C ASP A 528 9.87 -2.86 -4.61
N ALA A 529 8.70 -3.16 -4.04
CA ALA A 529 7.80 -4.19 -4.54
C ALA A 529 6.33 -3.79 -4.40
N ASN A 530 5.49 -4.31 -5.29
CA ASN A 530 4.07 -3.98 -5.33
C ASN A 530 3.19 -5.21 -5.58
N MET A 531 2.14 -5.38 -4.79
CA MET A 531 1.04 -6.29 -5.07
C MET A 531 -0.26 -5.49 -5.25
N GLY A 532 -0.73 -5.30 -6.49
CA GLY A 532 -1.92 -4.49 -6.76
C GLY A 532 -3.19 -5.15 -6.23
N TRP A 533 -4.12 -4.37 -5.66
CA TRP A 533 -5.49 -4.83 -5.39
C TRP A 533 -6.31 -4.77 -6.69
N PHE A 534 -6.64 -5.88 -7.33
CA PHE A 534 -6.38 -7.29 -7.00
C PHE A 534 -6.67 -8.17 -8.22
N TRP A 535 -6.19 -9.41 -8.26
CA TRP A 535 -6.47 -10.33 -9.37
C TRP A 535 -7.34 -11.48 -8.90
N ALA A 536 -8.57 -11.53 -9.37
CA ALA A 536 -9.58 -12.50 -8.95
C ALA A 536 -10.26 -13.15 -10.15
N ARG A 537 -9.60 -13.18 -11.31
CA ARG A 537 -10.00 -14.00 -12.46
C ARG A 537 -9.27 -15.34 -12.38
N ASP A 538 -10.02 -16.42 -12.40
CA ASP A 538 -9.50 -17.76 -12.61
C ASP A 538 -9.12 -17.97 -14.08
N PRO A 539 -8.28 -18.98 -14.40
CA PRO A 539 -7.81 -19.18 -15.76
C PRO A 539 -8.96 -19.21 -16.75
N ASP A 540 -10.07 -19.89 -16.47
CA ASP A 540 -11.22 -20.05 -17.37
C ASP A 540 -12.02 -18.76 -17.61
N GLY A 541 -11.79 -17.72 -16.81
CA GLY A 541 -12.43 -16.41 -16.86
C GLY A 541 -13.50 -16.19 -15.79
N SER A 542 -13.87 -17.17 -14.96
CA SER A 542 -14.74 -16.90 -13.82
C SER A 542 -14.05 -16.02 -12.78
N PRO A 543 -14.81 -15.32 -11.91
CA PRO A 543 -14.29 -14.85 -10.64
C PRO A 543 -13.80 -16.04 -9.80
N GLU A 544 -12.78 -15.83 -8.96
CA GLU A 544 -12.34 -16.84 -7.99
C GLU A 544 -13.46 -17.25 -7.02
N ASP A 545 -13.43 -18.50 -6.55
CA ASP A 545 -14.51 -19.18 -5.83
C ASP A 545 -15.15 -18.39 -4.69
N ARG A 546 -14.39 -17.58 -3.93
CA ARG A 546 -14.97 -16.79 -2.83
C ARG A 546 -15.90 -15.71 -3.36
N LEU A 547 -15.67 -15.22 -4.56
CA LEU A 547 -16.45 -14.18 -5.25
C LEU A 547 -17.60 -14.73 -6.10
N GLU A 548 -17.86 -16.03 -6.03
CA GLU A 548 -19.02 -16.65 -6.65
C GLU A 548 -20.23 -16.71 -5.70
N GLY A 549 -21.44 -16.61 -6.25
CA GLY A 549 -22.68 -16.76 -5.48
C GLY A 549 -23.00 -15.57 -4.55
N GLU A 550 -23.56 -15.87 -3.37
CA GLU A 550 -23.95 -14.86 -2.38
C GLU A 550 -22.76 -14.45 -1.50
N LEU A 551 -22.35 -13.19 -1.63
CA LEU A 551 -21.15 -12.65 -0.99
C LEU A 551 -21.43 -12.16 0.45
N ASP A 552 -21.50 -13.10 1.42
CA ASP A 552 -21.62 -12.81 2.87
C ASP A 552 -20.28 -12.96 3.59
N PHE A 553 -19.41 -11.96 3.42
CA PHE A 553 -18.07 -11.96 4.01
C PHE A 553 -18.04 -11.35 5.40
N PHE A 554 -17.16 -11.88 6.25
CA PHE A 554 -16.75 -11.19 7.48
C PHE A 554 -15.96 -9.91 7.16
N ASP A 555 -15.12 -9.96 6.12
CA ASP A 555 -14.44 -8.79 5.56
C ASP A 555 -15.39 -8.01 4.63
N PRO A 556 -15.84 -6.80 5.01
CA PRO A 556 -16.74 -6.01 4.18
C PRO A 556 -16.10 -5.49 2.88
N GLY A 557 -14.77 -5.60 2.72
CA GLY A 557 -14.03 -5.11 1.56
C GLY A 557 -14.20 -5.97 0.31
N LEU A 558 -14.24 -7.29 0.46
CA LEU A 558 -14.12 -8.25 -0.66
C LEU A 558 -15.37 -8.30 -1.55
N GLY A 559 -16.57 -8.33 -0.97
CA GLY A 559 -17.82 -8.54 -1.72
C GLY A 559 -18.15 -7.48 -2.77
N GLY A 560 -17.71 -6.23 -2.58
CA GLY A 560 -17.87 -5.15 -3.57
C GLY A 560 -16.60 -4.90 -4.41
N ALA A 561 -15.53 -5.67 -4.21
CA ALA A 561 -14.23 -5.34 -4.78
C ALA A 561 -14.13 -5.69 -6.26
N TYR A 562 -14.85 -6.69 -6.77
CA TYR A 562 -14.62 -7.21 -8.11
C TYR A 562 -15.08 -6.26 -9.23
N ALA A 563 -16.32 -5.78 -9.18
CA ALA A 563 -16.93 -5.04 -10.28
C ALA A 563 -16.26 -3.68 -10.54
N GLY A 564 -15.84 -3.45 -11.78
CA GLY A 564 -15.11 -2.25 -12.21
C GLY A 564 -13.69 -2.12 -11.65
N SER A 565 -13.11 -3.20 -11.15
CA SER A 565 -11.67 -3.32 -10.88
C SER A 565 -10.89 -3.71 -12.14
N ASN A 566 -9.58 -3.87 -11.99
CA ASN A 566 -8.66 -4.31 -13.04
C ASN A 566 -9.04 -5.67 -13.66
N ASN A 567 -9.82 -6.50 -12.95
CA ASN A 567 -10.38 -7.78 -13.44
C ASN A 567 -11.31 -7.65 -14.66
N MET A 568 -11.78 -6.43 -14.95
CA MET A 568 -12.66 -6.08 -16.07
C MET A 568 -11.99 -5.07 -17.03
N GLN A 569 -10.66 -4.88 -16.93
CA GLN A 569 -9.93 -3.78 -17.56
C GLN A 569 -8.62 -4.25 -18.21
N PRO A 570 -8.65 -4.71 -19.47
CA PRO A 570 -7.44 -5.21 -20.14
C PRO A 570 -6.36 -4.13 -20.25
N HIS A 571 -6.77 -2.90 -20.57
CA HIS A 571 -5.88 -1.75 -20.70
C HIS A 571 -5.15 -1.40 -19.40
N VAL A 572 -5.79 -1.55 -18.24
CA VAL A 572 -5.21 -1.24 -16.92
C VAL A 572 -4.18 -2.29 -16.54
N THR A 573 -4.54 -3.57 -16.63
CA THR A 573 -3.67 -4.70 -16.23
C THR A 573 -2.45 -4.83 -17.13
N ASN A 574 -2.62 -4.63 -18.44
CA ASN A 574 -1.51 -4.49 -19.37
C ASN A 574 -0.61 -3.32 -18.96
N GLU A 575 -1.17 -2.13 -18.71
CA GLU A 575 -0.35 -0.94 -18.39
C GLU A 575 0.46 -1.09 -17.10
N VAL A 576 -0.04 -1.79 -16.08
CA VAL A 576 0.76 -2.14 -14.88
C VAL A 576 2.02 -2.88 -15.29
N THR A 577 1.91 -3.90 -16.14
CA THR A 577 3.08 -4.66 -16.60
C THR A 577 4.01 -3.80 -17.45
N GLN A 578 3.46 -2.98 -18.35
CA GLN A 578 4.26 -2.09 -19.19
C GLN A 578 5.08 -1.10 -18.36
N VAL A 579 4.48 -0.47 -17.34
CA VAL A 579 5.23 0.48 -16.49
C VAL A 579 6.28 -0.24 -15.63
N MET A 580 6.01 -1.44 -15.14
CA MET A 580 7.01 -2.21 -14.38
C MET A 580 8.18 -2.68 -15.26
N TYR A 581 7.93 -3.04 -16.51
CA TYR A 581 9.00 -3.32 -17.48
C TYR A 581 9.87 -2.10 -17.75
N ASP A 582 9.27 -0.92 -17.88
CA ASP A 582 10.03 0.31 -18.06
C ASP A 582 10.86 0.62 -16.80
N LEU A 583 10.25 0.61 -15.61
CA LEU A 583 10.95 0.82 -14.35
C LEU A 583 12.13 -0.15 -14.15
N ASN A 584 11.94 -1.44 -14.46
CA ASN A 584 12.99 -2.45 -14.35
C ASN A 584 14.10 -2.29 -15.40
N SER A 585 13.77 -1.77 -16.59
CA SER A 585 14.77 -1.46 -17.63
C SER A 585 15.65 -0.27 -17.24
N PHE A 586 15.13 0.63 -16.40
CA PHE A 586 15.81 1.83 -15.90
C PHE A 586 16.07 1.76 -14.38
N SER A 587 16.21 0.57 -13.81
CA SER A 587 16.20 0.41 -12.35
C SER A 587 17.36 1.10 -11.65
N GLU A 588 18.55 1.10 -12.26
CA GLU A 588 19.74 1.80 -11.77
C GLU A 588 19.51 3.32 -11.75
N GLU A 589 18.89 3.87 -12.80
CA GLU A 589 18.50 5.28 -12.87
C GLU A 589 17.46 5.65 -11.80
N ILE A 590 16.45 4.81 -11.59
CA ILE A 590 15.41 5.04 -10.58
C ILE A 590 16.01 5.02 -9.16
N VAL A 591 16.83 4.01 -8.84
CA VAL A 591 17.51 3.92 -7.53
C VAL A 591 18.38 5.15 -7.28
N ALA A 592 19.15 5.58 -8.27
CA ALA A 592 20.03 6.71 -8.09
C ALA A 592 19.28 8.06 -7.96
N LEU A 593 18.05 8.17 -8.50
CA LEU A 593 17.15 9.31 -8.21
C LEU A 593 16.52 9.24 -6.81
N ARG A 594 16.21 8.04 -6.31
CA ARG A 594 15.65 7.79 -4.97
C ARG A 594 16.65 8.13 -3.86
N GLU A 595 17.91 7.74 -4.04
CA GLU A 595 18.99 7.92 -3.05
C GLU A 595 19.47 9.38 -2.89
N GLN A 596 18.84 10.31 -3.61
CA GLN A 596 19.14 11.74 -3.48
C GLN A 596 18.96 12.24 -2.04
N ARG A 597 19.89 13.11 -1.64
CA ARG A 597 19.84 13.83 -0.36
C ARG A 597 18.54 14.62 -0.25
N ARG A 598 17.91 14.57 0.94
CA ARG A 598 16.67 15.28 1.31
C ARG A 598 17.01 16.55 2.11
N PRO A 599 17.28 17.70 1.47
CA PRO A 599 17.85 18.87 2.15
C PRO A 599 16.88 19.56 3.11
N ILE A 600 15.57 19.45 2.89
CA ILE A 600 14.55 20.01 3.78
C ILE A 600 13.86 18.86 4.51
N ARG A 601 13.93 18.89 5.85
CA ARG A 601 13.20 17.96 6.71
C ARG A 601 12.06 18.67 7.45
N LEU A 602 10.84 18.15 7.33
CA LEU A 602 9.68 18.59 8.10
C LEU A 602 9.68 17.89 9.46
N PHE A 603 9.66 18.65 10.55
CA PHE A 603 9.62 18.08 11.89
C PHE A 603 8.23 17.47 12.17
N TYR A 604 8.22 16.17 12.40
CA TYR A 604 7.06 15.39 12.79
C TYR A 604 7.16 14.97 14.26
N THR A 605 6.06 15.07 14.98
CA THR A 605 5.90 14.46 16.30
C THR A 605 4.52 13.85 16.47
N GLU A 606 4.49 12.61 16.93
CA GLU A 606 3.28 11.92 17.37
C GLU A 606 2.60 12.68 18.52
N THR A 607 3.37 13.42 19.33
CA THR A 607 2.87 14.22 20.45
C THR A 607 1.89 15.29 20.01
N THR A 608 2.21 16.03 18.95
CA THR A 608 1.26 16.99 18.36
C THR A 608 0.14 16.25 17.64
N ALA A 609 0.45 15.21 16.86
CA ALA A 609 -0.56 14.46 16.09
C ALA A 609 -1.67 13.86 16.97
N ILE A 610 -1.36 13.39 18.18
CA ILE A 610 -2.36 12.87 19.12
C ILE A 610 -3.24 14.00 19.70
N ASN A 611 -2.69 15.20 19.89
CA ASN A 611 -3.32 16.28 20.65
C ASN A 611 -4.23 17.19 19.82
N ILE A 612 -4.02 17.31 18.49
CA ILE A 612 -4.80 18.21 17.63
C ILE A 612 -5.45 17.45 16.46
N ASP A 613 -6.52 18.00 15.89
CA ASP A 613 -7.40 17.32 14.93
C ASP A 613 -7.18 17.69 13.45
N ASP A 614 -6.20 18.54 13.17
CA ASP A 614 -5.89 19.04 11.81
C ASP A 614 -4.37 19.05 11.48
N TYR A 615 -3.54 18.37 12.28
CA TYR A 615 -2.07 18.42 12.16
C TYR A 615 -1.57 18.00 10.79
N MET A 616 -2.02 16.83 10.31
CA MET A 616 -1.56 16.24 9.05
C MET A 616 -2.22 16.92 7.86
N THR A 617 -3.50 17.31 8.01
CA THR A 617 -4.23 18.09 7.01
C THR A 617 -3.51 19.42 6.71
N GLU A 618 -3.03 20.12 7.74
CA GLU A 618 -2.34 21.39 7.58
C GLU A 618 -0.86 21.21 7.20
N GLY A 619 -0.20 20.19 7.74
CA GLY A 619 1.16 19.78 7.36
C GLY A 619 1.26 19.44 5.87
N TYR A 620 0.27 18.75 5.31
CA TYR A 620 0.20 18.42 3.90
C TYR A 620 0.21 19.67 3.00
N LYS A 621 -0.44 20.77 3.40
CA LYS A 621 -0.43 22.02 2.62
C LYS A 621 0.97 22.62 2.50
N LEU A 622 1.76 22.54 3.56
CA LEU A 622 3.17 22.96 3.52
C LEU A 622 3.98 22.02 2.62
N TYR A 623 3.83 20.71 2.80
CA TYR A 623 4.49 19.70 1.97
C TYR A 623 4.20 19.91 0.47
N GLU A 624 2.93 20.02 0.09
CA GLU A 624 2.46 20.28 -1.27
C GLU A 624 3.14 21.52 -1.88
N SER A 625 3.30 22.57 -1.08
CA SER A 625 3.91 23.82 -1.56
C SER A 625 5.38 23.67 -1.94
N ILE A 626 6.14 22.74 -1.34
CA ILE A 626 7.59 22.58 -1.54
C ILE A 626 7.90 21.41 -2.50
N PHE A 627 6.98 20.44 -2.67
CA PHE A 627 7.22 19.21 -3.42
C PHE A 627 7.69 19.42 -4.88
N PHE A 628 7.34 20.55 -5.49
CA PHE A 628 7.61 20.86 -6.90
C PHE A 628 8.90 21.68 -7.13
N GLU A 629 9.85 21.65 -6.19
CA GLU A 629 11.07 22.47 -6.21
C GLU A 629 12.35 21.73 -6.67
N GLY A 630 12.22 20.50 -7.16
CA GLY A 630 13.29 19.82 -7.92
C GLY A 630 14.21 18.88 -7.14
N PHE A 631 13.93 18.62 -5.86
CA PHE A 631 14.69 17.74 -4.97
C PHE A 631 13.74 16.96 -4.04
N PRO A 632 14.17 15.84 -3.43
CA PRO A 632 13.33 15.09 -2.49
C PRO A 632 13.10 15.84 -1.19
N LEU A 633 11.89 15.71 -0.65
CA LEU A 633 11.57 16.15 0.70
C LEU A 633 11.74 14.99 1.68
N GLY A 634 11.86 15.33 2.95
CA GLY A 634 11.86 14.34 4.00
C GLY A 634 11.23 14.87 5.26
N PHE A 635 11.20 14.00 6.25
CA PHE A 635 10.76 14.26 7.60
C PHE A 635 11.90 14.05 8.58
N VAL A 636 11.72 14.60 9.77
CA VAL A 636 12.62 14.40 10.88
C VAL A 636 11.82 14.29 12.17
N THR A 637 12.20 13.36 13.02
CA THR A 637 11.62 13.08 14.33
C THR A 637 12.74 13.17 15.36
N LYS A 638 12.42 12.94 16.65
CA LYS A 638 13.44 12.74 17.68
C LYS A 638 14.45 11.66 17.27
N ASN A 639 13.95 10.49 16.87
CA ASN A 639 14.77 9.33 16.58
C ASN A 639 15.65 9.56 15.35
N ILE A 640 15.14 10.18 14.29
CA ILE A 640 15.92 10.49 13.09
C ILE A 640 17.10 11.41 13.43
N ILE A 641 16.89 12.45 14.26
CA ILE A 641 17.98 13.35 14.69
C ILE A 641 19.04 12.59 15.48
N GLU A 642 18.64 11.69 16.36
CA GLU A 642 19.55 10.98 17.25
C GLU A 642 20.30 9.82 16.57
N LYS A 643 19.68 9.15 15.60
CA LYS A 643 20.20 7.92 14.99
C LYS A 643 20.90 8.13 13.65
N GLN A 644 20.56 9.17 12.90
CA GLN A 644 21.09 9.39 11.55
C GLN A 644 22.10 10.54 11.51
N ASP A 645 22.95 10.54 10.49
CA ASP A 645 23.87 11.65 10.23
C ASP A 645 23.07 12.92 9.87
N ASN A 646 23.21 13.96 10.69
CA ASN A 646 22.49 15.21 10.52
C ASN A 646 23.01 16.04 9.32
N ASP A 647 24.18 15.69 8.75
CA ASP A 647 24.68 16.30 7.51
C ASP A 647 23.86 15.87 6.28
N LEU A 648 23.00 14.86 6.41
CA LEU A 648 22.07 14.42 5.36
C LEU A 648 20.96 15.45 5.05
N TRP A 649 20.83 16.53 5.81
CA TRP A 649 19.91 17.63 5.52
C TRP A 649 20.50 19.00 5.87
N ASP A 650 19.86 20.05 5.37
CA ASP A 650 20.29 21.44 5.58
C ASP A 650 19.46 22.15 6.63
N VAL A 651 18.17 21.88 6.68
CA VAL A 651 17.22 22.60 7.52
C VAL A 651 16.09 21.71 8.02
N VAL A 652 15.72 21.94 9.27
CA VAL A 652 14.52 21.39 9.90
C VAL A 652 13.45 22.48 9.98
N VAL A 653 12.28 22.21 9.43
CA VAL A 653 11.12 23.11 9.49
C VAL A 653 10.13 22.59 10.51
N VAL A 654 9.89 23.37 11.57
CA VAL A 654 8.91 23.11 12.61
C VAL A 654 7.68 23.95 12.33
N TYR A 655 6.63 23.30 11.84
CA TYR A 655 5.37 23.93 11.46
C TYR A 655 4.23 23.36 12.30
N ARG A 656 3.45 24.22 12.98
CA ARG A 656 2.29 23.85 13.81
C ARG A 656 2.55 22.79 14.89
N ASN A 657 3.79 22.65 15.34
CA ASN A 657 4.16 21.73 16.41
C ASN A 657 4.13 22.47 17.75
N GLN A 658 2.96 22.58 18.38
CA GLN A 658 2.85 23.25 19.69
C GLN A 658 3.15 22.30 20.86
N TYR A 659 2.80 21.02 20.73
CA TYR A 659 2.92 19.98 21.77
C TYR A 659 4.12 19.09 21.47
N VAL A 660 5.11 19.09 22.35
CA VAL A 660 6.27 18.18 22.28
C VAL A 660 6.71 17.77 23.67
N THR A 661 7.14 16.53 23.81
CA THR A 661 7.77 16.04 25.04
C THR A 661 9.06 16.82 25.35
N ASP A 662 9.52 16.72 26.60
CA ASP A 662 10.81 17.29 27.02
C ASP A 662 11.99 16.74 26.22
N GLU A 663 11.95 15.45 25.85
CA GLU A 663 12.98 14.81 25.04
C GLU A 663 13.00 15.34 23.60
N GLU A 664 11.84 15.50 22.97
CA GLU A 664 11.73 16.06 21.62
C GLU A 664 12.27 17.50 21.57
N PHE A 665 11.90 18.32 22.57
CA PHE A 665 12.43 19.67 22.71
C PHE A 665 13.96 19.67 22.89
N ALA A 666 14.47 18.83 23.80
CA ALA A 666 15.90 18.71 24.07
C ALA A 666 16.68 18.25 22.84
N THR A 667 16.10 17.38 22.02
CA THR A 667 16.70 16.86 20.80
C THR A 667 16.87 17.95 19.74
N LEU A 668 15.83 18.77 19.50
CA LEU A 668 15.95 19.95 18.62
C LEU A 668 16.97 20.96 19.16
N GLN A 669 17.03 21.15 20.48
CA GLN A 669 18.04 22.00 21.10
C GLN A 669 19.47 21.45 20.94
N ASN A 670 19.65 20.14 21.02
CA ASN A 670 20.94 19.48 20.78
C ASN A 670 21.37 19.63 19.31
N TYR A 671 20.46 19.39 18.37
CA TYR A 671 20.69 19.62 16.94
C TYR A 671 21.19 21.05 16.66
N LEU A 672 20.51 22.07 17.19
CA LEU A 672 20.96 23.47 17.11
C LEU A 672 22.34 23.69 17.78
N SER A 673 22.57 23.09 18.95
CA SER A 673 23.84 23.23 19.68
C SER A 673 25.03 22.64 18.91
N ASN A 674 24.76 21.70 18.01
CA ASN A 674 25.76 21.04 17.16
C ASN A 674 25.88 21.64 15.76
N GLY A 675 25.20 22.75 15.47
CA GLY A 675 25.36 23.50 14.21
C GLY A 675 24.19 23.38 13.23
N GLY A 676 23.13 22.64 13.60
CA GLY A 676 21.94 22.49 12.78
C GLY A 676 21.17 23.80 12.54
N THR A 677 20.32 23.81 11.51
CA THR A 677 19.42 24.93 11.21
C THR A 677 17.97 24.53 11.49
N VAL A 678 17.26 25.34 12.29
CA VAL A 678 15.83 25.15 12.60
C VAL A 678 15.04 26.40 12.25
N ILE A 679 13.91 26.21 11.56
CA ILE A 679 12.90 27.24 11.30
C ILE A 679 11.68 26.92 12.15
N LEU A 680 11.23 27.89 12.95
CA LEU A 680 9.96 27.87 13.65
C LEU A 680 8.96 28.78 12.92
N ASP A 681 7.78 28.27 12.62
CA ASP A 681 6.67 29.04 12.07
C ASP A 681 6.19 30.13 13.04
N SER A 682 6.16 29.83 14.34
CA SER A 682 5.63 30.70 15.39
C SER A 682 6.51 30.74 16.64
N LYS A 683 6.40 31.83 17.41
CA LYS A 683 6.96 31.92 18.77
C LYS A 683 6.32 30.94 19.77
N ASN A 684 5.15 30.40 19.42
CA ASN A 684 4.44 29.41 20.22
C ASN A 684 4.79 27.96 19.83
N ALA A 685 5.65 27.75 18.83
CA ALA A 685 6.14 26.43 18.52
C ALA A 685 6.86 25.83 19.74
N LEU A 686 6.61 24.54 19.99
CA LEU A 686 7.24 23.74 21.04
C LEU A 686 6.96 24.26 22.47
N SER A 687 5.90 25.05 22.65
CA SER A 687 5.61 25.77 23.90
C SER A 687 4.85 24.94 24.92
N LEU A 688 4.30 23.79 24.55
CA LEU A 688 3.54 22.90 25.44
C LEU A 688 4.20 21.52 25.50
N ASN A 689 4.13 20.88 26.67
CA ASN A 689 4.38 19.44 26.78
C ASN A 689 3.19 18.63 26.24
N GLU A 690 3.31 17.30 26.26
CA GLU A 690 2.26 16.38 25.80
C GLU A 690 0.91 16.52 26.52
N TYR A 691 0.90 17.14 27.71
CA TYR A 691 -0.27 17.35 28.56
C TYR A 691 -0.85 18.77 28.44
N GLY A 692 -0.36 19.57 27.49
CA GLY A 692 -0.78 20.95 27.30
C GLY A 692 -0.26 21.92 28.37
N GLN A 693 0.73 21.51 29.16
CA GLN A 693 1.33 22.36 30.18
C GLN A 693 2.41 23.25 29.55
N PRO A 694 2.46 24.56 29.87
CA PRO A 694 3.45 25.46 29.29
C PRO A 694 4.89 25.15 29.68
N ARG A 695 5.77 25.17 28.69
CA ARG A 695 7.24 25.16 28.83
C ARG A 695 7.76 26.59 28.96
N ALA A 696 8.61 26.85 29.96
CA ALA A 696 9.28 28.14 30.11
C ALA A 696 10.48 28.32 29.17
N ASP A 697 11.16 27.22 28.87
CA ASP A 697 12.32 27.20 27.97
C ASP A 697 11.94 27.43 26.50
N LYS A 698 12.85 28.08 25.78
CA LYS A 698 12.78 28.31 24.34
C LYS A 698 14.06 27.83 23.70
N LEU A 699 13.96 27.36 22.46
CA LEU A 699 15.14 27.01 21.68
C LEU A 699 16.10 28.20 21.58
N LYS A 700 17.38 27.90 21.67
CA LYS A 700 18.50 28.85 21.50
C LYS A 700 19.33 28.37 20.32
N ALA A 701 19.80 29.31 19.50
CA ALA A 701 20.59 28.98 18.30
C ALA A 701 21.84 28.13 18.59
N GLY A 702 22.49 28.31 19.74
CA GLY A 702 23.72 27.58 20.06
C GLY A 702 24.82 27.88 19.05
N LYS A 703 25.38 26.83 18.44
CA LYS A 703 26.32 26.95 17.31
C LYS A 703 25.62 26.98 15.94
N GLY A 704 24.35 26.61 15.91
CA GLY A 704 23.54 26.53 14.70
C GLY A 704 22.79 27.82 14.42
N LYS A 705 21.73 27.70 13.61
CA LYS A 705 20.90 28.81 13.15
C LYS A 705 19.43 28.56 13.53
N LEU A 706 18.85 29.51 14.24
CA LEU A 706 17.44 29.48 14.63
C LEU A 706 16.71 30.67 13.98
N LEU A 707 15.71 30.37 13.17
CA LEU A 707 14.82 31.35 12.53
C LEU A 707 13.43 31.22 13.15
N VAL A 708 12.86 32.33 13.61
CA VAL A 708 11.48 32.37 14.13
C VAL A 708 10.69 33.34 13.26
N LEU A 709 9.82 32.82 12.41
CA LEU A 709 9.14 33.61 11.37
C LEU A 709 7.95 34.39 11.92
N ASP A 710 7.25 33.83 12.91
CA ASP A 710 6.00 34.38 13.48
C ASP A 710 4.93 34.61 12.40
N SER A 711 4.78 33.64 11.49
CA SER A 711 3.90 33.68 10.33
C SER A 711 3.25 32.32 10.09
N GLN A 712 1.95 32.34 9.76
CA GLN A 712 1.20 31.17 9.28
C GLN A 712 1.11 31.12 7.76
N ASP A 713 1.70 32.08 7.05
CA ASP A 713 1.73 32.08 5.59
C ASP A 713 2.70 31.02 5.06
N ILE A 714 2.15 29.99 4.42
CA ILE A 714 2.90 28.87 3.84
C ILE A 714 3.96 29.35 2.86
N ASN A 715 3.69 30.40 2.08
CA ASN A 715 4.68 30.93 1.15
C ASN A 715 5.89 31.52 1.87
N THR A 716 5.67 32.29 2.94
CA THR A 716 6.75 32.82 3.80
C THR A 716 7.61 31.68 4.38
N ILE A 717 6.97 30.62 4.88
CA ILE A 717 7.68 29.45 5.45
C ILE A 717 8.48 28.71 4.37
N LYS A 718 7.87 28.45 3.21
CA LYS A 718 8.52 27.84 2.05
C LYS A 718 9.75 28.64 1.62
N GLN A 719 9.63 29.96 1.46
CA GLN A 719 10.76 30.80 1.03
C GLN A 719 11.90 30.79 2.04
N ALA A 720 11.59 30.79 3.34
CA ALA A 720 12.60 30.64 4.38
C ALA A 720 13.30 29.27 4.31
N ALA A 721 12.56 28.18 4.09
CA ALA A 721 13.15 26.85 3.97
C ALA A 721 14.05 26.72 2.72
N LEU A 722 13.58 27.20 1.56
CA LEU A 722 14.35 27.19 0.31
C LEU A 722 15.65 28.01 0.41
N ALA A 723 15.64 29.11 1.17
CA ALA A 723 16.84 29.94 1.38
C ALA A 723 17.94 29.23 2.18
N GLU A 724 17.61 28.18 2.94
CA GLU A 724 18.58 27.40 3.71
C GLU A 724 19.14 26.19 2.94
N VAL A 725 18.58 25.84 1.78
CA VAL A 725 19.09 24.74 0.95
C VAL A 725 20.46 25.11 0.40
N LYS A 726 21.49 24.32 0.72
CA LYS A 726 22.87 24.57 0.29
C LYS A 726 22.98 24.47 -1.24
N ALA A 727 23.92 25.21 -1.81
CA ALA A 727 24.16 25.21 -3.26
C ALA A 727 24.42 23.80 -3.83
N SER A 728 25.07 22.92 -3.05
CA SER A 728 25.34 21.52 -3.41
C SER A 728 24.10 20.61 -3.46
N SER A 729 22.96 21.06 -2.94
CA SER A 729 21.68 20.34 -2.97
C SER A 729 20.62 21.05 -3.81
N GLN A 730 20.98 22.18 -4.43
CA GLN A 730 20.15 22.80 -5.43
C GLN A 730 20.35 22.08 -6.78
N PRO A 731 19.28 21.85 -7.56
CA PRO A 731 19.42 21.26 -8.88
C PRO A 731 20.29 22.13 -9.81
N GLU A 732 21.19 21.48 -10.55
CA GLU A 732 22.02 22.14 -11.58
C GLU A 732 21.27 22.30 -12.91
N ILE A 733 20.29 21.43 -13.17
CA ILE A 733 19.31 21.61 -14.25
C ILE A 733 18.06 22.22 -13.62
N ILE A 734 17.56 23.31 -14.21
CA ILE A 734 16.39 24.04 -13.73
C ILE A 734 15.24 23.83 -14.71
N ILE A 735 14.06 23.55 -14.15
CA ILE A 735 12.81 23.43 -14.91
C ILE A 735 11.90 24.61 -14.58
N SER A 736 11.49 25.34 -15.62
CA SER A 736 10.39 26.29 -15.57
C SER A 736 9.12 25.61 -16.07
N GLU A 737 8.01 25.84 -15.36
CA GLU A 737 6.68 25.31 -15.69
C GLU A 737 5.72 26.45 -16.04
N ASP A 738 5.04 26.33 -17.18
CA ASP A 738 3.82 27.06 -17.51
C ASP A 738 2.71 26.05 -17.81
N ASN A 739 1.84 25.83 -16.83
CA ASN A 739 0.67 24.96 -16.92
C ASN A 739 -0.65 25.76 -16.98
N GLY A 740 -0.57 27.10 -17.13
CA GLY A 740 -1.72 28.00 -17.10
C GLY A 740 -2.34 28.24 -15.71
N LEU A 741 -1.74 27.76 -14.61
CA LEU A 741 -2.22 27.91 -13.24
C LEU A 741 -1.25 28.73 -12.38
N ALA A 742 -1.74 29.22 -11.24
CA ALA A 742 -0.93 29.96 -10.27
C ALA A 742 -0.05 29.06 -9.38
N HIS A 743 -0.13 27.75 -9.55
CA HIS A 743 0.59 26.76 -8.77
C HIS A 743 1.22 25.71 -9.70
N LYS A 744 2.32 25.13 -9.23
CA LYS A 744 3.03 24.05 -9.92
C LYS A 744 2.27 22.74 -9.81
N THR A 745 2.34 21.93 -10.86
CA THR A 745 1.80 20.57 -10.88
C THR A 745 2.80 19.57 -11.45
N THR A 746 4.01 20.02 -11.80
CA THR A 746 5.06 19.18 -12.35
C THR A 746 6.15 18.96 -11.32
N MET A 747 6.27 17.72 -10.84
CA MET A 747 7.39 17.33 -9.99
C MET A 747 8.57 16.93 -10.85
N TRP A 748 9.78 17.16 -10.35
CA TRP A 748 11.00 16.76 -11.05
C TRP A 748 12.14 16.48 -10.07
N ARG A 749 13.11 15.70 -10.53
CA ARG A 749 14.33 15.32 -9.78
C ARG A 749 15.53 15.41 -10.70
N VAL A 750 16.69 15.78 -10.16
CA VAL A 750 17.95 15.90 -10.93
C VAL A 750 19.10 15.26 -10.16
N MET A 751 19.87 14.42 -10.84
CA MET A 751 21.05 13.75 -10.26
C MET A 751 22.23 13.80 -11.22
N ALA A 752 23.37 14.30 -10.75
CA ALA A 752 24.61 14.33 -11.52
C ALA A 752 25.17 12.91 -11.72
N GLN A 753 25.56 12.60 -12.95
CA GLN A 753 26.16 11.31 -13.33
C GLN A 753 27.70 11.35 -13.24
N PRO A 754 28.36 10.19 -13.10
CA PRO A 754 29.83 10.10 -13.10
C PRO A 754 30.51 10.62 -14.37
N ASP A 755 29.79 10.63 -15.51
CA ASP A 755 30.30 11.09 -16.81
C ASP A 755 30.12 12.60 -17.03
N GLY A 756 29.55 13.32 -16.05
CA GLY A 756 29.28 14.75 -16.12
C GLY A 756 27.93 15.12 -16.74
N SER A 757 27.13 14.15 -17.17
CA SER A 757 25.72 14.37 -17.53
C SER A 757 24.82 14.46 -16.29
N TYR A 758 23.54 14.75 -16.50
CA TYR A 758 22.53 14.78 -15.45
C TYR A 758 21.36 13.87 -15.84
N LEU A 759 20.94 13.03 -14.91
CA LEU A 759 19.69 12.29 -15.00
C LEU A 759 18.57 13.18 -14.47
N VAL A 760 17.52 13.34 -15.27
CA VAL A 760 16.35 14.18 -14.93
C VAL A 760 15.09 13.35 -15.08
N ASN A 761 14.29 13.28 -14.01
CA ASN A 761 12.95 12.70 -14.08
C ASN A 761 11.89 13.80 -13.89
N ILE A 762 10.80 13.71 -14.65
CA ILE A 762 9.72 14.70 -14.63
C ILE A 762 8.38 13.96 -14.66
N LEU A 763 7.46 14.34 -13.77
CA LEU A 763 6.07 13.88 -13.79
C LEU A 763 5.11 15.06 -13.68
N ASN A 764 4.14 15.13 -14.58
CA ASN A 764 3.03 16.08 -14.48
C ASN A 764 1.84 15.41 -13.79
N VAL A 765 1.55 15.81 -12.55
CA VAL A 765 0.39 15.30 -11.80
C VAL A 765 -0.86 16.19 -11.94
N GLY A 766 -0.76 17.28 -12.71
CA GLY A 766 -1.84 18.22 -12.99
C GLY A 766 -2.70 17.83 -14.18
N HIS A 767 -3.89 18.44 -14.27
CA HIS A 767 -4.85 18.22 -15.36
C HIS A 767 -4.44 18.82 -16.70
N ASN A 768 -3.66 19.89 -16.66
CA ASN A 768 -3.25 20.60 -17.85
C ASN A 768 -1.96 20.00 -18.39
N SER A 769 -1.79 20.01 -19.71
CA SER A 769 -0.45 19.89 -20.29
C SER A 769 0.40 21.05 -19.76
N ALA A 770 1.62 20.73 -19.34
CA ALA A 770 2.58 21.70 -18.83
C ALA A 770 3.62 22.00 -19.91
N LYS A 771 3.78 23.28 -20.27
CA LYS A 771 4.90 23.72 -21.09
C LYS A 771 6.13 23.88 -20.20
N LEU A 772 7.14 23.06 -20.46
CA LEU A 772 8.36 23.00 -19.67
C LEU A 772 9.53 23.59 -20.44
N SER A 773 10.42 24.27 -19.73
CA SER A 773 11.69 24.74 -20.27
C SER A 773 12.83 24.31 -19.36
N LEU A 774 13.79 23.58 -19.91
CA LEU A 774 14.97 23.07 -19.22
C LEU A 774 16.17 23.97 -19.52
N SER A 775 16.98 24.24 -18.50
CA SER A 775 18.20 25.03 -18.65
C SER A 775 19.26 24.61 -17.63
N ALA A 776 20.54 24.77 -17.96
CA ALA A 776 21.61 24.68 -16.98
C ALA A 776 21.63 25.94 -16.10
N LYS A 777 21.80 25.78 -14.79
CA LYS A 777 21.85 26.88 -13.81
C LYS A 777 22.93 27.92 -14.13
N ASN A 778 24.03 27.49 -14.72
CA ASN A 778 25.14 28.35 -15.13
C ASN A 778 24.96 29.00 -16.53
N GLY A 779 23.84 28.71 -17.21
CA GLY A 779 23.50 29.27 -18.53
C GLY A 779 24.19 28.59 -19.72
N GLN A 780 24.92 27.49 -19.51
CA GLN A 780 25.50 26.69 -20.60
C GLN A 780 24.41 26.01 -21.44
N VAL A 781 24.76 25.70 -22.69
CA VAL A 781 23.88 24.98 -23.62
C VAL A 781 23.70 23.55 -23.12
N ILE A 782 22.49 23.04 -23.25
CA ILE A 782 22.15 21.67 -22.88
C ILE A 782 21.73 20.87 -24.11
N GLU A 783 22.09 19.59 -24.11
CA GLU A 783 21.55 18.57 -24.99
C GLU A 783 20.68 17.64 -24.16
N ILE A 784 19.49 17.31 -24.65
CA ILE A 784 18.50 16.50 -23.93
C ILE A 784 18.19 15.26 -24.75
N THR A 785 18.27 14.09 -24.13
CA THR A 785 17.84 12.82 -24.70
C THR A 785 16.77 12.20 -23.82
N ASP A 786 15.62 11.84 -24.39
CA ASP A 786 14.63 10.99 -23.71
C ASP A 786 15.15 9.56 -23.66
N LEU A 787 15.40 9.04 -22.46
CA LEU A 787 15.96 7.72 -22.27
C LEU A 787 14.99 6.59 -22.64
N MET A 788 13.67 6.84 -22.61
CA MET A 788 12.67 5.83 -22.95
C MET A 788 12.54 5.60 -24.46
N THR A 789 12.79 6.64 -25.26
CA THR A 789 12.71 6.59 -26.74
C THR A 789 14.06 6.74 -27.44
N ASN A 790 15.11 7.13 -26.70
CA ASN A 790 16.43 7.49 -27.18
C ASN A 790 16.43 8.64 -28.22
N ASN A 791 15.41 9.50 -28.17
CA ASN A 791 15.28 10.64 -29.07
C ASN A 791 15.84 11.92 -28.45
N ALA A 792 16.45 12.75 -29.28
CA ALA A 792 16.83 14.10 -28.89
C ALA A 792 15.57 14.95 -28.68
N MET A 793 15.58 15.81 -27.67
CA MET A 793 14.51 16.73 -27.35
C MET A 793 14.99 18.18 -27.41
N ASP A 794 14.09 19.07 -27.80
CA ASP A 794 14.29 20.50 -27.60
C ASP A 794 14.29 20.84 -26.11
N ASN A 795 14.93 21.95 -25.74
CA ASN A 795 14.93 22.44 -24.36
C ASN A 795 13.57 22.99 -23.90
N THR A 796 12.60 23.10 -24.81
CA THR A 796 11.24 23.55 -24.52
C THR A 796 10.27 22.58 -25.17
N PHE A 797 9.39 21.99 -24.37
CA PHE A 797 8.45 20.96 -24.80
C PHE A 797 7.18 20.99 -23.95
N GLU A 798 6.16 20.25 -24.37
CA GLU A 798 4.93 20.07 -23.59
C GLU A 798 4.91 18.67 -22.98
N LEU A 799 4.59 18.59 -21.69
CA LEU A 799 4.33 17.34 -20.99
C LEU A 799 2.83 17.23 -20.70
N ALA A 800 2.17 16.25 -21.31
CA ALA A 800 0.75 15.99 -21.07
C ALA A 800 0.46 15.71 -19.59
N SER A 801 -0.79 15.91 -19.16
CA SER A 801 -1.27 15.44 -17.86
C SER A 801 -0.94 13.97 -17.66
N GLU A 802 -0.49 13.60 -16.45
CA GLU A 802 -0.06 12.24 -16.09
C GLU A 802 1.16 11.75 -16.90
N GLY A 803 1.80 12.63 -17.66
CA GLY A 803 3.00 12.33 -18.43
C GLY A 803 4.22 12.12 -17.54
N VAL A 804 5.10 11.22 -17.99
CA VAL A 804 6.35 10.85 -17.32
C VAL A 804 7.48 10.98 -18.34
N LEU A 805 8.61 11.56 -17.92
CA LEU A 805 9.86 11.59 -18.70
C LEU A 805 11.05 11.16 -17.84
N LEU A 806 11.99 10.47 -18.46
CA LEU A 806 13.29 10.16 -17.90
C LEU A 806 14.34 10.60 -18.94
N LEU A 807 15.18 11.58 -18.59
CA LEU A 807 16.02 12.30 -19.53
C LEU A 807 17.49 12.21 -19.10
N GLU A 808 18.37 12.09 -20.09
CA GLU A 808 19.79 12.44 -19.94
C GLU A 808 19.97 13.88 -20.44
N VAL A 809 20.63 14.72 -19.63
CA VAL A 809 20.95 16.10 -19.96
C VAL A 809 22.47 16.31 -19.90
N LYS A 810 23.07 16.67 -21.03
CA LYS A 810 24.51 17.00 -21.12
C LYS A 810 24.69 18.50 -21.19
N VAL A 811 25.59 19.03 -20.37
CA VAL A 811 25.93 20.46 -20.35
C VAL A 811 27.22 20.68 -21.15
N GLN A 812 27.20 21.61 -22.11
CA GLN A 812 28.31 21.89 -23.03
C GLN A 812 29.28 22.96 -22.52
#